data_AF-S7T842-F1
#
_entry.id   AF-S7T842-F1
#
_cell.length_a   1.000
_cell.length_b   1.000
_cell.length_c   1.000
_cell.angle_alpha   90.00
_cell.angle_beta   90.00
_cell.angle_gamma   90.00
#
_symmetry.space_group_name_H-M   'P 1'
#
loop_
_entity.id
_entity.type
_entity.pdbx_description
1 polymer ?
#
loop_
_entity_poly.entity_id
_entity_poly.type
_entity_poly.pdbx_seq_one_letter_code
_entity_poly.pdbx_strand_id
1 'polypeptide(L)'
;MKGFDIRILEYFASPDQKSLLIDYLTRPDFVPWGELDAACFETTFGMLKRQLAPDRHLDRLLSLYLITHLLDNAAAPIWALPFARRNIDLDTLFPSISWDTLTSGQWTIFPAAMVKGDRTHLQYFMAGLLKGSPDHDLLPPWARQMMDEAALQAFLDAAEAALSRHPNPPDSFPYVFPLALPLPRNHERLQGPSLGLPAALAFMKLLSGRNIPNRQLATGTIQKDGRVGKVDGLTRKLELAKKDGRFSLFIYPEESESMPGETELTLFPVTDLDEAWRAVFRHAPGNGGELLAFARMIKDPAAFVAGMERVDDAWVQYEAHRGRCTDVIRKIAANPALFAGYVERIDRKLQVWALDAATLYLDLVQPEDLTLAGRHSPLSAFRLHTQRIALSNHRGDVTAARNWAEKAQKLYRPALRGSLDLCADFINNRFVTRHNQYQFDPLFPEDLSRLLDTLECRHEAVCRGGCPTDPVLARLWGTIAQNFAFCGPDFLDASTSYARKAMAAFGGGAVPEFRPESLRQQNYLTYAFLDAGEYSRAEACLMAFTEARDWRDILEKCRAGRLNLWHHAAVARFFADTDEDGASLEYLRWCAGNNPFFKNNDHPGQLWACNMGRIAARHRMPDAPRWFRQSLDLCLAKKNRPTIHVMALLPLSELRHLRAVDESGLAETLSEVIPSAVKLNADHFRPLQNADPETSLENIRQHPRRLFPFTYR
;
A
#
# COMPACT_ATOMS: atom_id res chain seq x y z
N MET A 1 35.16 -22.97 -5.57
CA MET A 1 36.27 -22.79 -6.54
C MET A 1 36.91 -21.44 -6.27
N LYS A 2 38.14 -21.40 -5.76
CA LYS A 2 38.96 -20.18 -5.76
C LYS A 2 39.74 -20.17 -7.09
N GLY A 3 39.74 -19.06 -7.81
CA GLY A 3 40.56 -18.89 -9.01
C GLY A 3 39.84 -18.86 -10.36
N PHE A 4 38.53 -18.55 -10.41
CA PHE A 4 37.91 -18.21 -11.70
C PHE A 4 37.99 -16.71 -11.95
N ASP A 5 38.49 -16.32 -13.12
CA ASP A 5 38.51 -14.93 -13.60
C ASP A 5 38.52 -14.87 -15.14
N ILE A 6 38.50 -13.65 -15.69
CA ILE A 6 38.42 -13.38 -17.13
C ILE A 6 39.54 -14.05 -17.96
N ARG A 7 40.69 -14.44 -17.39
CA ARG A 7 41.76 -15.16 -18.13
C ARG A 7 41.30 -16.54 -18.58
N ILE A 8 40.41 -17.18 -17.84
CA ILE A 8 39.83 -18.47 -18.25
C ILE A 8 38.90 -18.28 -19.46
N LEU A 9 38.17 -17.17 -19.51
CA LEU A 9 37.33 -16.83 -20.66
C LEU A 9 38.17 -16.55 -21.91
N GLU A 10 39.32 -15.90 -21.75
CA GLU A 10 40.32 -15.72 -22.82
C GLU A 10 40.80 -17.06 -23.37
N TYR A 11 41.12 -18.02 -22.50
CA TYR A 11 41.53 -19.36 -22.92
C TYR A 11 40.43 -20.08 -23.74
N PHE A 12 39.17 -20.00 -23.29
CA PHE A 12 38.03 -20.62 -23.98
C PHE A 12 37.59 -19.90 -25.26
N ALA A 13 38.08 -18.69 -25.53
CA ALA A 13 37.78 -17.98 -26.78
C ALA A 13 38.50 -18.56 -28.01
N SER A 14 39.38 -19.55 -27.81
CA SER A 14 39.93 -20.37 -28.89
C SER A 14 38.82 -21.09 -29.69
N PRO A 15 38.97 -21.25 -31.02
CA PRO A 15 37.92 -21.84 -31.88
C PRO A 15 37.40 -23.20 -31.41
N ASP A 16 38.26 -24.04 -30.84
CA ASP A 16 37.95 -25.40 -30.41
C ASP A 16 37.19 -25.45 -29.06
N GLN A 17 37.10 -24.34 -28.34
CA GLN A 17 36.52 -24.26 -26.98
C GLN A 17 35.31 -23.33 -26.88
N LYS A 18 34.80 -22.82 -28.00
CA LYS A 18 33.65 -21.90 -28.03
C LYS A 18 32.42 -22.40 -27.26
N SER A 19 32.14 -23.70 -27.28
CA SER A 19 31.02 -24.28 -26.55
C SER A 19 31.17 -24.13 -25.03
N LEU A 20 32.40 -24.27 -24.52
CA LEU A 20 32.72 -24.01 -23.11
C LEU A 20 32.54 -22.52 -22.82
N LEU A 21 33.08 -21.63 -23.66
CA LEU A 21 32.91 -20.19 -23.46
C LEU A 21 31.42 -19.80 -23.33
N ILE A 22 30.54 -20.35 -24.18
CA ILE A 22 29.09 -20.10 -24.10
C ILE A 22 28.50 -20.62 -22.78
N ASP A 23 28.86 -21.83 -22.35
CA ASP A 23 28.37 -22.39 -21.07
C ASP A 23 28.82 -21.54 -19.87
N TYR A 24 30.03 -20.97 -19.92
CA TYR A 24 30.53 -20.08 -18.87
C TYR A 24 29.82 -18.72 -18.89
N LEU A 25 29.69 -18.09 -20.06
CA LEU A 25 29.08 -16.76 -20.16
C LEU A 25 27.56 -16.76 -19.90
N THR A 26 26.90 -17.93 -20.00
CA THR A 26 25.47 -18.07 -19.67
C THR A 26 25.21 -18.45 -18.20
N ARG A 27 26.27 -18.61 -17.39
CA ARG A 27 26.19 -18.98 -15.97
C ARG A 27 26.71 -17.87 -15.06
N PRO A 28 25.89 -17.36 -14.14
CA PRO A 28 26.28 -16.29 -13.23
C PRO A 28 27.13 -16.76 -12.04
N ASP A 29 27.42 -18.06 -11.92
CA ASP A 29 28.21 -18.58 -10.79
C ASP A 29 29.70 -18.24 -10.88
N PHE A 30 30.13 -17.86 -12.08
CA PHE A 30 31.52 -17.61 -12.40
C PHE A 30 31.77 -16.11 -12.36
N VAL A 31 32.41 -15.61 -11.32
CA VAL A 31 32.68 -14.16 -11.19
C VAL A 31 33.86 -13.77 -12.10
N PRO A 32 33.72 -12.76 -12.97
CA PRO A 32 34.77 -12.40 -13.94
C PRO A 32 35.98 -11.71 -13.31
N TRP A 33 35.78 -11.08 -12.15
CA TRP A 33 36.73 -10.15 -11.56
C TRP A 33 37.99 -10.83 -10.98
N GLY A 34 37.81 -11.97 -10.29
CA GLY A 34 38.91 -12.68 -9.62
C GLY A 34 39.71 -11.83 -8.62
N GLU A 35 41.02 -12.07 -8.57
CA GLU A 35 41.99 -11.26 -7.81
C GLU A 35 42.72 -10.23 -8.70
N LEU A 36 42.18 -9.94 -9.90
CA LEU A 36 42.83 -9.06 -10.86
C LEU A 36 42.65 -7.59 -10.48
N ASP A 37 43.71 -6.81 -10.69
CA ASP A 37 43.60 -5.35 -10.70
C ASP A 37 42.99 -4.84 -12.02
N ALA A 38 42.67 -3.55 -12.06
CA ALA A 38 42.02 -2.92 -13.21
C ALA A 38 42.85 -3.04 -14.50
N ALA A 39 44.19 -2.93 -14.42
CA ALA A 39 45.07 -2.92 -15.58
C ALA A 39 45.24 -4.32 -16.18
N CYS A 40 45.40 -5.34 -15.33
CA CYS A 40 45.41 -6.74 -15.72
C CYS A 40 44.07 -7.12 -16.38
N PHE A 41 42.95 -6.75 -15.75
CA PHE A 41 41.63 -7.04 -16.30
C PHE A 41 41.42 -6.38 -17.66
N GLU A 42 41.75 -5.09 -17.80
CA GLU A 42 41.61 -4.33 -19.05
C GLU A 42 42.47 -4.92 -20.18
N THR A 43 43.68 -5.37 -19.86
CA THR A 43 44.58 -6.06 -20.82
C THR A 43 43.96 -7.38 -21.31
N THR A 44 43.53 -8.24 -20.39
CA THR A 44 42.92 -9.54 -20.72
C THR A 44 41.61 -9.36 -21.48
N PHE A 45 40.76 -8.41 -21.06
CA PHE A 45 39.54 -8.09 -21.78
C PHE A 45 39.83 -7.63 -23.22
N GLY A 46 40.84 -6.79 -23.43
CA GLY A 46 41.25 -6.35 -24.76
C GLY A 46 41.72 -7.51 -25.66
N MET A 47 42.42 -8.50 -25.10
CA MET A 47 42.78 -9.73 -25.81
C MET A 47 41.55 -10.55 -26.18
N LEU A 48 40.66 -10.79 -25.21
CA LEU A 48 39.40 -11.51 -25.42
C LEU A 48 38.52 -10.82 -26.48
N LYS A 49 38.33 -9.49 -26.42
CA LYS A 49 37.57 -8.73 -27.43
C LYS A 49 38.13 -8.87 -28.83
N ARG A 50 39.46 -8.90 -29.00
CA ARG A 50 40.09 -9.13 -30.31
C ARG A 50 39.81 -10.52 -30.85
N GLN A 51 39.83 -11.54 -29.99
CA GLN A 51 39.51 -12.92 -30.37
C GLN A 51 38.02 -13.08 -30.73
N LEU A 52 37.13 -12.37 -30.03
CA LEU A 52 35.68 -12.40 -30.27
C LEU A 52 35.20 -11.44 -31.37
N ALA A 53 36.04 -10.54 -31.87
CA ALA A 53 35.68 -9.57 -32.90
C ALA A 53 34.99 -10.18 -34.16
N PRO A 54 35.36 -11.39 -34.63
CA PRO A 54 34.66 -12.05 -35.74
C PRO A 54 33.23 -12.52 -35.38
N ASP A 55 32.90 -12.68 -34.10
CA ASP A 55 31.64 -13.22 -33.59
C ASP A 55 30.92 -12.20 -32.70
N ARG A 56 30.15 -11.32 -33.35
CA ARG A 56 29.40 -10.25 -32.68
C ARG A 56 28.40 -10.75 -31.62
N HIS A 57 27.95 -12.01 -31.71
CA HIS A 57 27.01 -12.57 -30.76
C HIS A 57 27.70 -12.96 -29.46
N LEU A 58 28.88 -13.59 -29.54
CA LEU A 58 29.72 -13.87 -28.38
C LEU A 58 30.21 -12.58 -27.73
N ASP A 59 30.56 -11.58 -28.52
CA ASP A 59 30.98 -10.26 -28.03
C ASP A 59 29.88 -9.57 -27.18
N ARG A 60 28.63 -9.63 -27.67
CA ARG A 60 27.47 -9.12 -26.94
C ARG A 60 27.18 -9.93 -25.68
N LEU A 61 27.27 -11.26 -25.76
CA LEU A 61 27.07 -12.12 -24.60
C LEU A 61 28.11 -11.85 -23.51
N LEU A 62 29.39 -11.66 -23.88
CA LEU A 62 30.43 -11.24 -22.93
C LEU A 62 30.06 -9.93 -22.24
N SER A 63 29.54 -8.96 -23.00
CA SER A 63 29.12 -7.66 -22.46
C SER A 63 27.93 -7.79 -21.49
N LEU A 64 26.91 -8.59 -21.84
CA LEU A 64 25.77 -8.91 -20.97
C LEU A 64 26.20 -9.62 -19.68
N TYR A 65 27.14 -10.55 -19.79
CA TYR A 65 27.71 -11.26 -18.66
C TYR A 65 28.44 -10.30 -17.71
N LEU A 66 29.28 -9.41 -18.21
CA LEU A 66 29.95 -8.40 -17.38
C LEU A 66 28.95 -7.43 -16.71
N ILE A 67 27.93 -6.97 -17.44
CA ILE A 67 26.86 -6.14 -16.86
C ILE A 67 26.12 -6.92 -15.77
N THR A 68 25.79 -8.18 -16.00
CA THR A 68 25.08 -9.02 -15.00
C THR A 68 25.84 -9.05 -13.68
N HIS A 69 27.17 -9.30 -13.73
CA HIS A 69 28.03 -9.32 -12.54
C HIS A 69 28.27 -7.95 -11.91
N LEU A 70 28.15 -6.87 -12.69
CA LEU A 70 28.21 -5.52 -12.16
C LEU A 70 26.95 -5.16 -11.37
N LEU A 71 25.79 -5.63 -11.85
CA LEU A 71 24.48 -5.36 -11.26
C LEU A 71 24.19 -6.25 -10.05
N ASP A 72 24.72 -7.48 -10.01
CA ASP A 72 24.69 -8.38 -8.83
C ASP A 72 25.78 -7.98 -7.79
N ASN A 73 25.76 -6.69 -7.41
CA ASN A 73 26.79 -5.83 -6.82
C ASN A 73 27.63 -6.35 -5.63
N ALA A 74 27.33 -7.51 -5.04
CA ALA A 74 27.97 -7.96 -3.79
C ALA A 74 29.49 -8.22 -3.89
N ALA A 75 30.05 -8.36 -5.09
CA ALA A 75 31.47 -8.69 -5.31
C ALA A 75 32.16 -7.89 -6.43
N ALA A 76 31.54 -6.85 -6.99
CA ALA A 76 32.13 -6.07 -8.07
C ALA A 76 33.23 -5.11 -7.55
N PRO A 77 34.43 -5.11 -8.14
CA PRO A 77 35.47 -4.13 -7.79
C PRO A 77 35.03 -2.70 -8.12
N ILE A 78 35.52 -1.72 -7.35
CA ILE A 78 35.20 -0.29 -7.55
C ILE A 78 35.56 0.19 -8.97
N TRP A 79 36.57 -0.40 -9.59
CA TRP A 79 36.99 -0.07 -10.96
C TRP A 79 36.07 -0.65 -12.06
N ALA A 80 35.21 -1.63 -11.74
CA ALA A 80 34.40 -2.35 -12.73
C ALA A 80 33.36 -1.47 -13.43
N LEU A 81 32.69 -0.57 -12.70
CA LEU A 81 31.71 0.36 -13.30
C LEU A 81 32.38 1.37 -14.25
N PRO A 82 33.44 2.12 -13.84
CA PRO A 82 34.17 2.98 -14.77
C PRO A 82 34.70 2.23 -15.99
N PHE A 83 35.16 0.98 -15.80
CA PHE A 83 35.61 0.13 -16.90
C PHE A 83 34.48 -0.20 -17.88
N ALA A 84 33.33 -0.66 -17.37
CA ALA A 84 32.18 -1.03 -18.19
C ALA A 84 31.66 0.17 -19.01
N ARG A 85 31.58 1.37 -18.39
CA ARG A 85 31.18 2.62 -19.08
C ARG A 85 32.06 2.98 -20.27
N ARG A 86 33.35 2.64 -20.23
CA ARG A 86 34.29 2.92 -21.32
C ARG A 86 34.27 1.86 -22.43
N ASN A 87 33.96 0.62 -22.09
CA ASN A 87 34.22 -0.54 -22.94
C ASN A 87 32.97 -1.25 -23.46
N ILE A 88 31.78 -0.95 -22.92
CA ILE A 88 30.52 -1.57 -23.30
C ILE A 88 29.58 -0.50 -23.85
N ASP A 89 29.14 -0.71 -25.09
CA ASP A 89 28.08 0.09 -25.71
C ASP A 89 26.72 -0.31 -25.10
N LEU A 90 26.26 0.51 -24.15
CA LEU A 90 25.03 0.26 -23.42
C LEU A 90 23.80 0.37 -24.34
N ASP A 91 23.78 1.32 -25.28
CA ASP A 91 22.62 1.56 -26.13
C ASP A 91 22.32 0.36 -27.04
N THR A 92 23.34 -0.40 -27.41
CA THR A 92 23.16 -1.66 -28.16
C THR A 92 22.46 -2.76 -27.34
N LEU A 93 22.64 -2.77 -26.01
CA LEU A 93 22.09 -3.81 -25.12
C LEU A 93 20.81 -3.37 -24.42
N PHE A 94 20.71 -2.10 -24.04
CA PHE A 94 19.59 -1.54 -23.29
C PHE A 94 19.19 -0.19 -23.88
N PRO A 95 18.56 -0.17 -25.07
CA PRO A 95 18.13 1.08 -25.69
C PRO A 95 17.26 1.89 -24.73
N SER A 96 17.54 3.20 -24.63
CA SER A 96 16.80 4.14 -23.79
C SER A 96 16.99 3.98 -22.27
N ILE A 97 17.90 3.10 -21.81
CA ILE A 97 18.25 2.98 -20.40
C ILE A 97 19.66 3.55 -20.19
N SER A 98 19.77 4.55 -19.34
CA SER A 98 21.08 5.13 -18.99
C SER A 98 21.85 4.23 -18.02
N TRP A 99 23.18 4.39 -17.96
CA TRP A 99 24.01 3.74 -16.95
C TRP A 99 23.56 4.07 -15.52
N ASP A 100 23.14 5.31 -15.26
CA ASP A 100 22.71 5.74 -13.93
C ASP A 100 21.37 5.07 -13.55
N THR A 101 20.43 4.97 -14.49
CA THR A 101 19.20 4.21 -14.31
C THR A 101 19.50 2.74 -14.01
N LEU A 102 20.31 2.09 -14.86
CA LEU A 102 20.62 0.66 -14.74
C LEU A 102 21.30 0.33 -13.40
N THR A 103 22.29 1.12 -12.99
CA THR A 103 23.10 0.85 -11.80
C THR A 103 22.47 1.32 -10.49
N SER A 104 21.49 2.23 -10.55
CA SER A 104 20.68 2.60 -9.37
C SER A 104 19.51 1.66 -9.10
N GLY A 105 19.23 0.74 -10.02
CA GLY A 105 18.21 -0.30 -9.86
C GLY A 105 18.61 -1.37 -8.87
N GLN A 106 17.59 -2.08 -8.36
CA GLN A 106 17.78 -3.30 -7.58
C GLN A 106 17.70 -4.49 -8.52
N TRP A 107 18.58 -5.48 -8.37
CA TRP A 107 18.68 -6.61 -9.29
C TRP A 107 18.70 -7.94 -8.55
N THR A 108 18.14 -8.97 -9.20
CA THR A 108 18.28 -10.36 -8.77
C THR A 108 18.36 -11.27 -9.98
N ILE A 109 19.20 -12.29 -9.87
CA ILE A 109 19.27 -13.39 -10.80
C ILE A 109 18.22 -14.45 -10.42
N PHE A 110 17.61 -15.10 -11.41
CA PHE A 110 16.84 -16.32 -11.20
C PHE A 110 17.05 -17.33 -12.33
N PRO A 111 17.10 -18.64 -12.01
CA PRO A 111 17.14 -19.70 -13.01
C PRO A 111 15.75 -20.14 -13.46
N ALA A 112 15.63 -20.54 -14.73
CA ALA A 112 14.47 -21.24 -15.26
C ALA A 112 14.90 -22.56 -15.91
N ALA A 113 14.16 -23.63 -15.63
CA ALA A 113 14.40 -24.94 -16.24
C ALA A 113 13.76 -25.04 -17.62
N MET A 114 14.60 -25.20 -18.64
CA MET A 114 14.22 -25.31 -20.04
C MET A 114 14.23 -26.79 -20.47
N VAL A 115 13.20 -27.18 -21.23
CA VAL A 115 13.07 -28.53 -21.81
C VAL A 115 12.92 -28.39 -23.32
N LYS A 116 13.77 -29.06 -24.09
CA LYS A 116 13.67 -29.11 -25.55
C LYS A 116 13.94 -30.52 -26.07
N GLY A 117 12.90 -31.18 -26.56
CA GLY A 117 12.99 -32.62 -26.84
C GLY A 117 13.56 -33.31 -25.60
N ASP A 118 14.58 -34.14 -25.78
CA ASP A 118 15.24 -34.87 -24.69
C ASP A 118 16.35 -34.10 -23.96
N ARG A 119 16.57 -32.82 -24.29
CA ARG A 119 17.57 -31.97 -23.63
C ARG A 119 16.93 -31.09 -22.56
N THR A 120 17.60 -31.00 -21.41
CA THR A 120 17.26 -30.04 -20.36
C THR A 120 18.47 -29.19 -20.00
N HIS A 121 18.24 -27.92 -19.70
CA HIS A 121 19.28 -27.00 -19.24
C HIS A 121 18.66 -25.87 -18.41
N LEU A 122 19.49 -25.18 -17.63
CA LEU A 122 19.10 -23.98 -16.91
C LEU A 122 19.37 -22.76 -17.78
N GLN A 123 18.37 -21.89 -17.93
CA GLN A 123 18.51 -20.57 -18.51
C GLN A 123 18.41 -19.54 -17.39
N TYR A 124 19.41 -18.67 -17.27
CA TYR A 124 19.43 -17.60 -16.26
C TYR A 124 18.84 -16.32 -16.82
N PHE A 125 18.17 -15.59 -15.94
CA PHE A 125 17.58 -14.28 -16.22
C PHE A 125 17.97 -13.30 -15.11
N MET A 126 18.02 -12.03 -15.47
CA MET A 126 18.16 -10.90 -14.56
C MET A 126 16.82 -10.20 -14.47
N ALA A 127 16.22 -10.14 -13.28
CA ALA A 127 15.11 -9.25 -12.98
C ALA A 127 15.65 -8.01 -12.26
N GLY A 128 15.09 -6.85 -12.58
CA GLY A 128 15.43 -5.57 -12.01
C GLY A 128 14.21 -4.75 -11.63
N LEU A 129 14.39 -3.86 -10.67
CA LEU A 129 13.46 -2.78 -10.32
C LEU A 129 14.20 -1.45 -10.51
N LEU A 130 13.91 -0.79 -11.63
CA LEU A 130 14.60 0.41 -12.11
C LEU A 130 13.85 1.67 -11.70
N LYS A 131 14.56 2.79 -11.54
CA LYS A 131 13.95 4.11 -11.30
C LYS A 131 13.68 4.84 -12.62
N GLY A 132 12.51 5.46 -12.79
CA GLY A 132 12.16 6.25 -13.97
C GLY A 132 10.69 6.18 -14.35
N SER A 133 10.37 6.65 -15.57
CA SER A 133 9.01 6.59 -16.11
C SER A 133 8.61 5.13 -16.42
N PRO A 134 7.37 4.70 -16.14
CA PRO A 134 6.87 3.38 -16.50
C PRO A 134 6.68 3.17 -18.01
N ASP A 135 7.01 4.14 -18.86
CA ASP A 135 6.89 4.03 -20.33
C ASP A 135 7.94 3.11 -20.98
N HIS A 136 8.81 2.49 -20.18
CA HIS A 136 9.78 1.52 -20.65
C HIS A 136 9.15 0.11 -20.77
N ASP A 137 9.45 -0.58 -21.86
CA ASP A 137 9.11 -1.99 -22.02
C ASP A 137 9.74 -2.84 -20.91
N LEU A 138 9.04 -3.90 -20.49
CA LEU A 138 9.53 -4.85 -19.47
C LEU A 138 10.83 -5.56 -19.88
N LEU A 139 11.10 -5.69 -21.19
CA LEU A 139 12.27 -6.37 -21.75
C LEU A 139 12.95 -5.50 -22.81
N PRO A 140 14.28 -5.62 -23.01
CA PRO A 140 14.94 -4.96 -24.13
C PRO A 140 14.47 -5.55 -25.48
N PRO A 141 14.49 -4.76 -26.57
CA PRO A 141 13.97 -5.19 -27.87
C PRO A 141 14.61 -6.48 -28.43
N TRP A 142 15.89 -6.72 -28.16
CA TRP A 142 16.57 -7.94 -28.60
C TRP A 142 16.09 -9.18 -27.84
N ALA A 143 15.82 -9.06 -26.53
CA ALA A 143 15.32 -10.17 -25.72
C ALA A 143 13.92 -10.56 -26.17
N ARG A 144 13.09 -9.57 -26.53
CA ARG A 144 11.76 -9.80 -27.07
C ARG A 144 11.77 -10.69 -28.33
N GLN A 145 12.78 -10.54 -29.19
CA GLN A 145 12.91 -11.33 -30.42
C GLN A 145 13.34 -12.78 -30.18
N MET A 146 13.89 -13.08 -28.99
CA MET A 146 14.32 -14.43 -28.61
C MET A 146 13.20 -15.27 -28.03
N MET A 147 12.05 -14.68 -27.72
CA MET A 147 10.94 -15.33 -27.04
C MET A 147 9.79 -15.59 -28.00
N ASP A 148 8.99 -16.63 -27.73
CA ASP A 148 7.66 -16.75 -28.33
C ASP A 148 6.62 -15.91 -27.57
N GLU A 149 5.41 -15.81 -28.14
CA GLU A 149 4.34 -14.99 -27.56
C GLU A 149 3.96 -15.47 -26.15
N ALA A 150 3.98 -16.78 -25.93
CA ALA A 150 3.64 -17.38 -24.64
C ALA A 150 4.66 -17.03 -23.54
N ALA A 151 5.95 -17.04 -23.87
CA ALA A 151 7.01 -16.61 -22.95
C ALA A 151 6.95 -15.12 -22.65
N LEU A 152 6.68 -14.28 -23.66
CA LEU A 152 6.50 -12.83 -23.47
C LEU A 152 5.33 -12.51 -22.55
N GLN A 153 4.17 -13.13 -22.82
CA GLN A 153 3.00 -12.95 -21.98
C GLN A 153 3.25 -13.41 -20.54
N ALA A 154 3.99 -14.50 -20.34
CA ALA A 154 4.32 -14.99 -19.01
C ALA A 154 5.16 -14.00 -18.18
N PHE A 155 6.06 -13.23 -18.79
CA PHE A 155 6.80 -12.17 -18.09
C PHE A 155 5.91 -10.98 -17.72
N LEU A 156 5.01 -10.58 -18.62
CA LEU A 156 4.04 -9.52 -18.36
C LEU A 156 3.09 -9.91 -17.23
N ASP A 157 2.51 -11.10 -17.29
CA ASP A 157 1.62 -11.63 -16.25
C ASP A 157 2.36 -11.79 -14.91
N ALA A 158 3.63 -12.20 -14.94
CA ALA A 158 4.47 -12.28 -13.74
C ALA A 158 4.69 -10.92 -13.07
N ALA A 159 5.01 -9.89 -13.86
CA ALA A 159 5.19 -8.54 -13.36
C ALA A 159 3.87 -8.00 -12.76
N GLU A 160 2.75 -8.12 -13.48
CA GLU A 160 1.44 -7.69 -12.98
C GLU A 160 1.01 -8.46 -11.72
N ALA A 161 1.20 -9.79 -11.69
CA ALA A 161 0.88 -10.62 -10.54
C ALA A 161 1.69 -10.21 -9.30
N ALA A 162 2.98 -9.88 -9.47
CA ALA A 162 3.80 -9.40 -8.36
C ALA A 162 3.41 -7.98 -7.92
N LEU A 163 3.15 -7.07 -8.85
CA LEU A 163 2.75 -5.68 -8.57
C LEU A 163 1.39 -5.57 -7.87
N SER A 164 0.46 -6.48 -8.15
CA SER A 164 -0.83 -6.52 -7.45
C SER A 164 -0.71 -6.89 -5.97
N ARG A 165 0.39 -7.54 -5.57
CA ARG A 165 0.68 -7.96 -4.18
C ARG A 165 1.59 -6.98 -3.47
N HIS A 166 2.57 -6.45 -4.19
CA HIS A 166 3.50 -5.45 -3.69
C HIS A 166 3.58 -4.30 -4.70
N PRO A 167 2.89 -3.18 -4.46
CA PRO A 167 2.96 -2.02 -5.33
C PRO A 167 4.40 -1.54 -5.50
N ASN A 168 4.73 -1.04 -6.69
CA ASN A 168 6.04 -0.44 -6.94
C ASN A 168 6.30 0.71 -5.95
N PRO A 169 7.55 0.86 -5.47
CA PRO A 169 8.03 2.15 -4.99
C PRO A 169 7.71 3.26 -6.00
N PRO A 170 7.42 4.49 -5.55
CA PRO A 170 7.21 5.62 -6.46
C PRO A 170 8.35 5.74 -7.48
N ASP A 171 7.98 6.02 -8.73
CA ASP A 171 8.91 6.20 -9.85
C ASP A 171 9.81 4.99 -10.13
N SER A 172 9.28 3.76 -9.97
CA SER A 172 9.99 2.54 -10.33
C SER A 172 9.20 1.61 -11.24
N PHE A 173 9.91 0.80 -12.02
CA PHE A 173 9.32 -0.16 -12.96
C PHE A 173 10.11 -1.47 -13.02
N PRO A 174 9.43 -2.62 -13.22
CA PRO A 174 10.09 -3.91 -13.39
C PRO A 174 10.80 -3.99 -14.74
N TYR A 175 11.92 -4.71 -14.78
CA TYR A 175 12.69 -4.95 -15.99
C TYR A 175 13.28 -6.36 -15.97
N VAL A 176 13.39 -7.03 -17.12
CA VAL A 176 13.96 -8.39 -17.20
C VAL A 176 14.69 -8.64 -18.51
N PHE A 177 15.82 -9.34 -18.43
CA PHE A 177 16.55 -9.82 -19.60
C PHE A 177 17.21 -11.19 -19.37
N PRO A 178 17.31 -12.05 -20.42
CA PRO A 178 17.99 -13.34 -20.32
C PRO A 178 19.51 -13.18 -20.42
N LEU A 179 20.24 -14.03 -19.69
CA LEU A 179 21.67 -14.24 -19.91
C LEU A 179 21.87 -15.32 -21.00
N ALA A 180 21.61 -14.95 -22.25
CA ALA A 180 21.60 -15.86 -23.40
C ALA A 180 22.24 -15.22 -24.65
N LEU A 181 22.67 -16.05 -25.60
CA LEU A 181 23.19 -15.58 -26.89
C LEU A 181 22.10 -14.83 -27.67
N PRO A 182 22.29 -13.54 -28.01
CA PRO A 182 21.32 -12.77 -28.78
C PRO A 182 21.38 -13.18 -30.25
N LEU A 183 20.81 -14.34 -30.58
CA LEU A 183 20.84 -14.93 -31.93
C LEU A 183 19.72 -14.37 -32.83
N PRO A 184 19.90 -14.33 -34.17
CA PRO A 184 18.86 -13.92 -35.12
C PRO A 184 17.62 -14.81 -35.10
N ARG A 185 16.52 -14.33 -35.71
CA ARG A 185 15.16 -14.91 -35.75
C ARG A 185 15.02 -16.41 -36.09
N ASN A 186 16.08 -17.06 -36.58
CA ASN A 186 16.09 -18.46 -37.04
C ASN A 186 16.73 -19.43 -36.02
N HIS A 187 17.17 -18.96 -34.86
CA HIS A 187 17.66 -19.82 -33.79
C HIS A 187 16.56 -20.18 -32.79
N GLU A 188 16.86 -21.17 -31.96
CA GLU A 188 15.92 -21.74 -30.98
C GLU A 188 15.40 -20.64 -30.04
N ARG A 189 14.09 -20.37 -30.10
CA ARG A 189 13.44 -19.39 -29.22
C ARG A 189 13.27 -19.95 -27.82
N LEU A 190 13.32 -19.07 -26.82
CA LEU A 190 12.82 -19.35 -25.48
C LEU A 190 11.30 -19.47 -25.58
N GLN A 191 10.77 -20.65 -25.27
CA GLN A 191 9.38 -21.00 -25.53
C GLN A 191 8.61 -21.33 -24.25
N GLY A 192 7.34 -20.96 -24.28
CA GLY A 192 6.31 -21.47 -23.39
C GLY A 192 6.12 -20.68 -22.08
N PRO A 193 4.94 -20.83 -21.47
CA PRO A 193 4.51 -19.99 -20.35
C PRO A 193 5.14 -20.36 -19.00
N SER A 194 5.92 -21.44 -18.93
CA SER A 194 6.49 -21.94 -17.67
C SER A 194 7.55 -21.05 -17.01
N LEU A 195 7.93 -19.95 -17.69
CA LEU A 195 8.81 -18.89 -17.20
C LEU A 195 8.10 -17.92 -16.24
N GLY A 196 6.77 -17.94 -16.21
CA GLY A 196 5.96 -16.98 -15.45
C GLY A 196 6.21 -17.07 -13.94
N LEU A 197 6.08 -18.25 -13.34
CA LEU A 197 6.28 -18.42 -11.90
C LEU A 197 7.70 -18.01 -11.41
N PRO A 198 8.81 -18.48 -12.01
CA PRO A 198 10.13 -18.06 -11.56
C PRO A 198 10.37 -16.55 -11.72
N ALA A 199 9.84 -15.92 -12.78
CA ALA A 199 9.91 -14.47 -12.95
C ALA A 199 9.09 -13.72 -11.88
N ALA A 200 7.88 -14.19 -11.58
CA ALA A 200 7.02 -13.58 -10.57
C ALA A 200 7.69 -13.61 -9.18
N LEU A 201 8.30 -14.73 -8.80
CA LEU A 201 9.07 -14.85 -7.55
C LEU A 201 10.28 -13.91 -7.52
N ALA A 202 10.96 -13.70 -8.66
CA ALA A 202 12.05 -12.75 -8.74
C ALA A 202 11.58 -11.30 -8.54
N PHE A 203 10.44 -10.91 -9.12
CA PHE A 203 9.85 -9.59 -8.87
C PHE A 203 9.36 -9.43 -7.43
N MET A 204 8.71 -10.44 -6.84
CA MET A 204 8.31 -10.44 -5.43
C MET A 204 9.52 -10.24 -4.50
N LYS A 205 10.68 -10.83 -4.85
CA LYS A 205 11.94 -10.64 -4.12
C LYS A 205 12.43 -9.20 -4.15
N LEU A 206 12.41 -8.57 -5.31
CA LEU A 206 12.78 -7.16 -5.46
C LEU A 206 11.81 -6.24 -4.71
N LEU A 207 10.50 -6.42 -4.92
CA LEU A 207 9.46 -5.56 -4.36
C LEU A 207 9.36 -5.67 -2.83
N SER A 208 9.62 -6.85 -2.27
CA SER A 208 9.65 -7.03 -0.80
C SER A 208 10.93 -6.51 -0.13
N GLY A 209 11.98 -6.20 -0.91
CA GLY A 209 13.30 -5.82 -0.40
C GLY A 209 14.02 -6.91 0.40
N ARG A 210 13.57 -8.17 0.32
CA ARG A 210 14.13 -9.28 1.11
C ARG A 210 15.27 -9.99 0.39
N ASN A 211 16.36 -10.23 1.12
CA ASN A 211 17.50 -10.98 0.59
C ASN A 211 17.28 -12.49 0.71
N ILE A 212 16.70 -13.09 -0.32
CA ILE A 212 16.48 -14.54 -0.41
C ILE A 212 17.58 -15.19 -1.24
N PRO A 213 18.33 -16.18 -0.71
CA PRO A 213 19.31 -16.92 -1.49
C PRO A 213 18.68 -17.63 -2.70
N ASN A 214 19.44 -17.79 -3.79
CA ASN A 214 18.97 -18.45 -5.01
C ASN A 214 19.14 -19.98 -4.93
N ARG A 215 18.46 -20.64 -3.97
CA ARG A 215 18.50 -22.10 -3.77
C ARG A 215 17.19 -22.80 -4.12
N GLN A 216 16.30 -22.09 -4.81
CA GLN A 216 15.01 -22.56 -5.26
C GLN A 216 14.99 -22.59 -6.78
N LEU A 217 14.32 -23.61 -7.32
CA LEU A 217 13.95 -23.67 -8.72
C LEU A 217 12.43 -23.73 -8.79
N ALA A 218 11.82 -22.88 -9.61
CA ALA A 218 10.37 -22.82 -9.77
C ALA A 218 10.00 -23.02 -11.23
N THR A 219 8.87 -23.68 -11.46
CA THR A 219 8.25 -23.82 -12.78
C THR A 219 6.75 -23.71 -12.64
N GLY A 220 6.09 -23.02 -13.57
CA GLY A 220 4.65 -22.81 -13.50
C GLY A 220 4.23 -21.72 -14.48
N THR A 221 3.03 -21.84 -15.03
CA THR A 221 2.40 -20.67 -15.65
C THR A 221 1.89 -19.75 -14.55
N ILE A 222 1.78 -18.46 -14.85
CA ILE A 222 1.23 -17.49 -13.91
C ILE A 222 0.18 -16.65 -14.64
N GLN A 223 -0.95 -16.42 -13.99
CA GLN A 223 -1.96 -15.47 -14.45
C GLN A 223 -1.79 -14.13 -13.72
N LYS A 224 -2.36 -13.05 -14.25
CA LYS A 224 -2.31 -11.70 -13.66
C LYS A 224 -2.84 -11.63 -12.23
N ASP A 225 -3.80 -12.49 -11.88
CA ASP A 225 -4.34 -12.62 -10.51
C ASP A 225 -3.42 -13.41 -9.56
N GLY A 226 -2.35 -14.00 -10.09
CA GLY A 226 -1.36 -14.81 -9.39
C GLY A 226 -1.69 -16.29 -9.28
N ARG A 227 -2.73 -16.80 -9.95
CA ARG A 227 -2.96 -18.26 -10.04
C ARG A 227 -1.83 -18.95 -10.80
N VAL A 228 -1.39 -20.09 -10.28
CA VAL A 228 -0.32 -20.91 -10.85
C VAL A 228 -0.92 -22.10 -11.59
N GLY A 229 -0.61 -22.24 -12.88
CA GLY A 229 -1.15 -23.31 -13.73
C GLY A 229 -0.11 -24.33 -14.18
N LYS A 230 -0.60 -25.45 -14.73
CA LYS A 230 0.19 -26.62 -15.18
C LYS A 230 1.26 -26.28 -16.21
N VAL A 231 2.31 -27.10 -16.23
CA VAL A 231 3.44 -27.00 -17.17
C VAL A 231 3.87 -28.37 -17.66
N ASP A 232 4.41 -28.42 -18.87
CA ASP A 232 4.96 -29.65 -19.44
C ASP A 232 6.38 -29.96 -18.96
N GLY A 233 6.77 -31.24 -19.09
CA GLY A 233 8.13 -31.69 -18.85
C GLY A 233 8.57 -31.62 -17.38
N LEU A 234 7.63 -31.63 -16.44
CA LEU A 234 7.89 -31.43 -15.02
C LEU A 234 8.94 -32.41 -14.47
N THR A 235 8.81 -33.70 -14.77
CA THR A 235 9.77 -34.74 -14.36
C THR A 235 11.19 -34.43 -14.87
N ARG A 236 11.32 -33.96 -16.12
CA ARG A 236 12.63 -33.62 -16.70
C ARG A 236 13.24 -32.38 -16.05
N LYS A 237 12.42 -31.39 -15.67
CA LYS A 237 12.85 -30.20 -14.92
C LYS A 237 13.29 -30.56 -13.50
N LEU A 238 12.59 -31.50 -12.85
CA LEU A 238 12.96 -32.02 -11.55
C LEU A 238 14.31 -32.75 -11.61
N GLU A 239 14.52 -33.63 -12.58
CA GLU A 239 15.80 -34.34 -12.74
C GLU A 239 16.95 -33.37 -13.03
N LEU A 240 16.71 -32.29 -13.79
CA LEU A 240 17.69 -31.22 -13.95
C LEU A 240 18.05 -30.56 -12.61
N ALA A 241 17.05 -30.25 -11.79
CA ALA A 241 17.26 -29.64 -10.47
C ALA A 241 18.09 -30.55 -9.55
N LYS A 242 17.78 -31.85 -9.53
CA LYS A 242 18.52 -32.86 -8.76
C LYS A 242 19.96 -33.00 -9.25
N LYS A 243 20.16 -33.10 -10.57
CA LYS A 243 21.49 -33.28 -11.18
C LYS A 243 22.40 -32.09 -10.90
N ASP A 244 21.85 -30.89 -10.90
CA ASP A 244 22.61 -29.67 -10.63
C ASP A 244 23.06 -29.57 -9.15
N GLY A 245 22.23 -30.03 -8.21
CA GLY A 245 22.60 -30.22 -6.79
C GLY A 245 22.68 -28.95 -5.95
N ARG A 246 22.54 -27.75 -6.53
CA ARG A 246 22.56 -26.49 -5.74
C ARG A 246 21.21 -26.16 -5.09
N PHE A 247 20.13 -26.65 -5.68
CA PHE A 247 18.77 -26.38 -5.25
C PHE A 247 18.38 -27.22 -4.05
N SER A 248 17.69 -26.61 -3.08
CA SER A 248 17.10 -27.27 -1.92
C SER A 248 15.57 -27.31 -1.98
N LEU A 249 14.96 -26.50 -2.86
CA LEU A 249 13.51 -26.39 -3.03
C LEU A 249 13.14 -26.42 -4.53
N PHE A 250 12.15 -27.22 -4.88
CA PHE A 250 11.51 -27.25 -6.19
C PHE A 250 10.03 -26.92 -6.07
N ILE A 251 9.63 -25.77 -6.62
CA ILE A 251 8.24 -25.27 -6.58
C ILE A 251 7.57 -25.58 -7.91
N TYR A 252 6.39 -26.19 -7.85
CA TYR A 252 5.66 -26.62 -9.04
C TYR A 252 4.14 -26.50 -8.86
N PRO A 253 3.34 -26.46 -9.96
CA PRO A 253 1.89 -26.32 -9.87
C PRO A 253 1.27 -27.59 -9.31
N GLU A 254 0.37 -27.47 -8.32
CA GLU A 254 -0.31 -28.60 -7.68
C GLU A 254 -1.07 -29.46 -8.69
N GLU A 255 -1.67 -28.85 -9.71
CA GLU A 255 -2.45 -29.58 -10.71
C GLU A 255 -1.59 -30.43 -11.69
N SER A 256 -0.27 -30.43 -11.56
CA SER A 256 0.64 -31.18 -12.45
C SER A 256 0.66 -32.68 -12.13
N GLU A 257 1.39 -33.48 -12.94
CA GLU A 257 1.58 -34.92 -12.70
C GLU A 257 2.09 -35.22 -11.28
N SER A 258 1.72 -36.38 -10.74
CA SER A 258 2.19 -36.83 -9.43
C SER A 258 3.71 -36.95 -9.42
N MET A 259 4.34 -36.30 -8.45
CA MET A 259 5.79 -36.31 -8.29
C MET A 259 6.26 -37.54 -7.50
N PRO A 260 7.48 -38.04 -7.76
CA PRO A 260 8.04 -39.18 -7.03
C PRO A 260 8.19 -38.87 -5.52
N GLY A 261 7.90 -39.87 -4.68
CA GLY A 261 7.68 -39.69 -3.24
C GLY A 261 8.92 -39.52 -2.35
N GLU A 262 10.14 -39.77 -2.86
CA GLU A 262 11.37 -39.54 -2.10
C GLU A 262 12.46 -38.86 -2.95
N THR A 263 12.92 -37.70 -2.47
CA THR A 263 14.07 -36.98 -3.02
C THR A 263 14.66 -36.08 -1.93
N GLU A 264 15.98 -35.86 -1.98
CA GLU A 264 16.66 -34.88 -1.10
C GLU A 264 16.21 -33.43 -1.36
N LEU A 265 15.66 -33.16 -2.55
CA LEU A 265 15.13 -31.86 -2.93
C LEU A 265 13.71 -31.71 -2.38
N THR A 266 13.44 -30.66 -1.60
CA THR A 266 12.07 -30.45 -1.08
C THR A 266 11.14 -30.09 -2.23
N LEU A 267 10.08 -30.89 -2.43
CA LEU A 267 9.07 -30.65 -3.45
C LEU A 267 7.89 -29.89 -2.83
N PHE A 268 7.50 -28.77 -3.44
CA PHE A 268 6.41 -27.93 -2.91
C PHE A 268 5.37 -27.61 -4.00
N PRO A 269 4.21 -28.31 -4.01
CA PRO A 269 3.11 -27.98 -4.90
C PRO A 269 2.45 -26.66 -4.47
N VAL A 270 2.05 -25.84 -5.45
CA VAL A 270 1.39 -24.55 -5.22
C VAL A 270 0.22 -24.34 -6.17
N THR A 271 -0.77 -23.60 -5.72
CA THR A 271 -1.93 -23.17 -6.52
C THR A 271 -1.86 -21.70 -6.92
N ASP A 272 -1.10 -20.90 -6.17
CA ASP A 272 -0.96 -19.46 -6.38
C ASP A 272 0.45 -18.94 -6.05
N LEU A 273 0.72 -17.70 -6.44
CA LEU A 273 1.98 -17.00 -6.22
C LEU A 273 2.27 -16.79 -4.73
N ASP A 274 1.25 -16.61 -3.89
CA ASP A 274 1.42 -16.35 -2.48
C ASP A 274 1.88 -17.60 -1.73
N GLU A 275 1.36 -18.78 -2.09
CA GLU A 275 1.87 -20.08 -1.64
C GLU A 275 3.32 -20.30 -2.09
N ALA A 276 3.63 -20.02 -3.36
CA ALA A 276 4.99 -20.11 -3.87
C ALA A 276 5.96 -19.19 -3.12
N TRP A 277 5.55 -17.94 -2.90
CA TRP A 277 6.34 -16.96 -2.18
C TRP A 277 6.61 -17.38 -0.73
N ARG A 278 5.59 -17.89 -0.04
CA ARG A 278 5.71 -18.48 1.30
C ARG A 278 6.66 -19.68 1.32
N ALA A 279 6.61 -20.54 0.30
CA ALA A 279 7.50 -21.69 0.18
C ALA A 279 8.96 -21.27 0.04
N VAL A 280 9.24 -20.26 -0.79
CA VAL A 280 10.59 -19.68 -0.94
C VAL A 280 11.11 -19.18 0.40
N PHE A 281 10.32 -18.41 1.16
CA PHE A 281 10.75 -17.92 2.48
C PHE A 281 10.99 -19.04 3.49
N ARG A 282 10.16 -20.07 3.46
CA ARG A 282 10.28 -21.21 4.37
C ARG A 282 11.64 -21.91 4.25
N HIS A 283 12.20 -21.92 3.04
CA HIS A 283 13.43 -22.64 2.74
C HIS A 283 14.64 -21.72 2.59
N ALA A 284 14.46 -20.42 2.78
CA ALA A 284 15.57 -19.47 2.78
C ALA A 284 16.45 -19.67 4.03
N PRO A 285 17.78 -19.84 3.88
CA PRO A 285 18.73 -19.84 4.98
C PRO A 285 18.54 -18.64 5.92
N GLY A 286 18.54 -18.88 7.24
CA GLY A 286 18.35 -17.83 8.26
C GLY A 286 16.92 -17.69 8.80
N ASN A 287 15.91 -18.16 8.06
CA ASN A 287 14.50 -18.02 8.46
C ASN A 287 14.01 -19.16 9.38
N GLY A 288 14.85 -20.16 9.68
CA GLY A 288 14.50 -21.27 10.57
C GLY A 288 14.03 -20.78 11.96
N GLY A 289 14.62 -19.68 12.46
CA GLY A 289 14.19 -19.05 13.71
C GLY A 289 12.77 -18.50 13.65
N GLU A 290 12.41 -17.81 12.56
CA GLU A 290 11.07 -17.25 12.36
C GLU A 290 10.02 -18.35 12.16
N LEU A 291 10.35 -19.40 11.42
CA LEU A 291 9.47 -20.55 11.22
C LEU A 291 9.25 -21.35 12.51
N LEU A 292 10.29 -21.53 13.31
CA LEU A 292 10.19 -22.15 14.63
C LEU A 292 9.37 -21.25 15.58
N ALA A 293 9.59 -19.94 15.54
CA ALA A 293 8.78 -18.99 16.30
C ALA A 293 7.31 -19.08 15.90
N PHE A 294 7.00 -19.10 14.60
CA PHE A 294 5.64 -19.22 14.10
C PHE A 294 5.00 -20.58 14.42
N ALA A 295 5.74 -21.68 14.25
CA ALA A 295 5.27 -23.01 14.62
C ALA A 295 4.97 -23.14 16.12
N ARG A 296 5.70 -22.39 16.96
CA ARG A 296 5.39 -22.24 18.39
C ARG A 296 4.16 -21.36 18.61
N MET A 297 4.04 -20.24 17.89
CA MET A 297 2.87 -19.34 17.99
C MET A 297 1.56 -20.11 17.81
N ILE A 298 1.43 -20.92 16.76
CA ILE A 298 0.17 -21.64 16.48
C ILE A 298 -0.18 -22.72 17.53
N LYS A 299 0.75 -23.07 18.43
CA LYS A 299 0.54 -24.10 19.48
C LYS A 299 0.45 -23.51 20.88
N ASP A 300 1.15 -22.41 21.14
CA ASP A 300 1.27 -21.76 22.44
C ASP A 300 0.62 -20.37 22.41
N PRO A 301 -0.48 -20.17 23.17
CA PRO A 301 -1.16 -18.89 23.32
C PRO A 301 -0.25 -17.71 23.69
N ALA A 302 0.72 -17.91 24.58
CA ALA A 302 1.62 -16.84 25.01
C ALA A 302 2.61 -16.46 23.90
N ALA A 303 3.16 -17.46 23.22
CA ALA A 303 4.01 -17.26 22.05
C ALA A 303 3.25 -16.55 20.92
N PHE A 304 1.99 -16.94 20.66
CA PHE A 304 1.16 -16.30 19.64
C PHE A 304 1.03 -14.80 19.89
N VAL A 305 0.60 -14.43 21.11
CA VAL A 305 0.46 -13.03 21.51
C VAL A 305 1.81 -12.31 21.36
N ALA A 306 2.90 -12.85 21.90
CA ALA A 306 4.23 -12.24 21.78
C ALA A 306 4.74 -12.11 20.33
N GLY A 307 4.31 -12.99 19.43
CA GLY A 307 4.78 -13.08 18.05
C GLY A 307 4.05 -12.20 17.02
N MET A 308 2.88 -11.62 17.35
CA MET A 308 2.05 -10.82 16.42
C MET A 308 2.77 -9.61 15.79
N GLU A 309 3.90 -9.18 16.35
CA GLU A 309 4.71 -8.06 15.88
C GLU A 309 6.01 -8.50 15.19
N ARG A 310 6.38 -9.76 15.34
CA ARG A 310 7.67 -10.30 14.88
C ARG A 310 7.51 -11.19 13.66
N VAL A 311 6.38 -11.91 13.57
CA VAL A 311 6.09 -12.78 12.44
C VAL A 311 5.26 -12.03 11.42
N ASP A 312 5.60 -12.27 10.16
CA ASP A 312 4.90 -11.75 9.00
C ASP A 312 3.43 -12.23 8.99
N ASP A 313 2.51 -11.26 8.91
CA ASP A 313 1.06 -11.47 9.00
C ASP A 313 0.53 -12.40 7.89
N ALA A 314 1.25 -12.54 6.76
CA ALA A 314 0.91 -13.46 5.69
C ALA A 314 0.93 -14.94 6.12
N TRP A 315 1.76 -15.30 7.10
CA TRP A 315 1.80 -16.64 7.69
C TRP A 315 0.58 -16.90 8.57
N VAL A 316 0.22 -15.92 9.39
CA VAL A 316 -0.98 -16.00 10.24
C VAL A 316 -2.23 -16.12 9.36
N GLN A 317 -2.32 -15.34 8.28
CA GLN A 317 -3.42 -15.43 7.32
C GLN A 317 -3.54 -16.81 6.68
N TYR A 318 -2.42 -17.42 6.28
CA TYR A 318 -2.41 -18.77 5.72
C TYR A 318 -2.99 -19.81 6.68
N GLU A 319 -2.49 -19.82 7.91
CA GLU A 319 -2.91 -20.78 8.94
C GLU A 319 -4.35 -20.52 9.39
N ALA A 320 -4.79 -19.25 9.40
CA ALA A 320 -6.16 -18.85 9.65
C ALA A 320 -7.13 -19.46 8.64
N HIS A 321 -6.83 -19.36 7.33
CA HIS A 321 -7.67 -19.94 6.27
C HIS A 321 -7.77 -21.47 6.37
N ARG A 322 -6.76 -22.13 6.93
CA ARG A 322 -6.77 -23.59 7.19
C ARG A 322 -7.38 -23.95 8.55
N GLY A 323 -7.92 -22.99 9.28
CA GLY A 323 -8.53 -23.17 10.60
C GLY A 323 -7.54 -23.52 11.71
N ARG A 324 -6.22 -23.44 11.47
CA ARG A 324 -5.17 -23.88 12.40
C ARG A 324 -4.88 -22.87 13.52
N CYS A 325 -5.39 -21.64 13.39
CA CYS A 325 -5.33 -20.64 14.46
C CYS A 325 -6.49 -20.76 15.48
N THR A 326 -7.56 -21.51 15.18
CA THR A 326 -8.78 -21.54 15.99
C THR A 326 -8.52 -21.97 17.44
N ASP A 327 -7.78 -23.05 17.65
CA ASP A 327 -7.53 -23.59 18.99
C ASP A 327 -6.68 -22.66 19.85
N VAL A 328 -5.66 -22.01 19.27
CA VAL A 328 -4.81 -21.08 20.01
C VAL A 328 -5.58 -19.82 20.37
N ILE A 329 -6.42 -19.30 19.46
CA ILE A 329 -7.25 -18.11 19.72
C ILE A 329 -8.28 -18.39 20.82
N ARG A 330 -8.93 -19.56 20.81
CA ARG A 330 -9.84 -19.97 21.88
C ARG A 330 -9.15 -20.02 23.24
N LYS A 331 -7.93 -20.56 23.31
CA LYS A 331 -7.12 -20.59 24.54
C LYS A 331 -6.71 -19.18 24.99
N ILE A 332 -6.39 -18.29 24.05
CA ILE A 332 -6.13 -16.87 24.35
C ILE A 332 -7.38 -16.22 24.94
N ALA A 333 -8.55 -16.39 24.32
CA ALA A 333 -9.82 -15.83 24.78
C ALA A 333 -10.26 -16.34 26.17
N ALA A 334 -9.92 -17.59 26.51
CA ALA A 334 -10.18 -18.17 27.82
C ALA A 334 -9.25 -17.63 28.94
N ASN A 335 -8.14 -16.98 28.59
CA ASN A 335 -7.15 -16.47 29.55
C ASN A 335 -7.16 -14.92 29.60
N PRO A 336 -7.57 -14.30 30.72
CA PRO A 336 -7.70 -12.85 30.80
C PRO A 336 -6.43 -12.05 30.48
N ALA A 337 -5.26 -12.52 30.92
CA ALA A 337 -4.00 -11.81 30.72
C ALA A 337 -3.53 -11.91 29.26
N LEU A 338 -3.66 -13.09 28.65
CA LEU A 338 -3.31 -13.28 27.24
C LEU A 338 -4.25 -12.53 26.31
N PHE A 339 -5.56 -12.57 26.59
CA PHE A 339 -6.53 -11.83 25.79
C PHE A 339 -6.32 -10.32 25.89
N ALA A 340 -6.00 -9.78 27.07
CA ALA A 340 -5.63 -8.37 27.21
C ALA A 340 -4.40 -8.02 26.35
N GLY A 341 -3.35 -8.84 26.39
CA GLY A 341 -2.14 -8.65 25.57
C GLY A 341 -2.39 -8.80 24.05
N TYR A 342 -3.36 -9.62 23.66
CA TYR A 342 -3.80 -9.76 22.26
C TYR A 342 -4.48 -8.47 21.76
N VAL A 343 -5.44 -7.97 22.54
CA VAL A 343 -6.19 -6.73 22.24
C VAL A 343 -5.26 -5.52 22.16
N GLU A 344 -4.27 -5.43 23.05
CA GLU A 344 -3.28 -4.34 23.04
C GLU A 344 -2.46 -4.31 21.74
N ARG A 345 -2.07 -5.48 21.21
CA ARG A 345 -1.30 -5.56 19.96
C ARG A 345 -2.13 -5.19 18.73
N ILE A 346 -3.42 -5.52 18.73
CA ILE A 346 -4.35 -5.03 17.71
C ILE A 346 -4.44 -3.50 17.78
N ASP A 347 -4.49 -2.93 18.99
CA ASP A 347 -4.51 -1.48 19.19
C ASP A 347 -3.31 -0.79 18.53
N ARG A 348 -2.11 -1.34 18.75
CA ARG A 348 -0.88 -0.82 18.15
C ARG A 348 -0.92 -0.88 16.62
N LYS A 349 -1.43 -1.97 16.04
CA LYS A 349 -1.63 -2.09 14.58
C LYS A 349 -2.60 -1.04 14.05
N LEU A 350 -3.69 -0.73 14.76
CA LEU A 350 -4.61 0.35 14.39
C LEU A 350 -3.97 1.74 14.48
N GLN A 351 -3.17 2.00 15.53
CA GLN A 351 -2.48 3.29 15.71
C GLN A 351 -1.49 3.60 14.59
N VAL A 352 -0.79 2.59 14.06
CA VAL A 352 0.12 2.73 12.91
C VAL A 352 -0.57 2.55 11.55
N TRP A 353 -1.90 2.56 11.51
CA TRP A 353 -2.70 2.39 10.29
C TRP A 353 -2.45 1.09 9.50
N ALA A 354 -1.98 0.03 10.16
CA ALA A 354 -1.86 -1.32 9.58
C ALA A 354 -3.23 -2.02 9.57
N LEU A 355 -4.20 -1.45 8.84
CA LEU A 355 -5.62 -1.85 8.88
C LEU A 355 -5.86 -3.30 8.44
N ASP A 356 -5.12 -3.80 7.46
CA ASP A 356 -5.28 -5.18 6.96
C ASP A 356 -4.76 -6.20 7.98
N ALA A 357 -3.63 -5.91 8.60
CA ALA A 357 -3.12 -6.69 9.71
C ALA A 357 -4.10 -6.68 10.90
N ALA A 358 -4.59 -5.51 11.31
CA ALA A 358 -5.58 -5.40 12.37
C ALA A 358 -6.86 -6.21 12.07
N THR A 359 -7.31 -6.18 10.81
CA THR A 359 -8.46 -6.96 10.33
C THR A 359 -8.23 -8.45 10.50
N LEU A 360 -7.08 -8.95 10.03
CA LEU A 360 -6.72 -10.36 10.16
C LEU A 360 -6.86 -10.84 11.61
N TYR A 361 -6.24 -10.14 12.57
CA TYR A 361 -6.30 -10.55 13.97
C TYR A 361 -7.66 -10.34 14.61
N LEU A 362 -8.41 -9.32 14.20
CA LEU A 362 -9.79 -9.17 14.67
C LEU A 362 -10.62 -10.36 14.18
N ASP A 363 -10.54 -10.73 12.91
CA ASP A 363 -11.35 -11.79 12.30
C ASP A 363 -10.97 -13.21 12.75
N LEU A 364 -9.77 -13.40 13.30
CA LEU A 364 -9.41 -14.62 14.02
C LEU A 364 -10.31 -14.89 15.23
N VAL A 365 -10.82 -13.85 15.91
CA VAL A 365 -11.66 -14.00 17.11
C VAL A 365 -13.12 -14.23 16.70
N GLN A 366 -13.58 -15.46 16.85
CA GLN A 366 -14.95 -15.85 16.51
C GLN A 366 -15.97 -15.37 17.57
N PRO A 367 -17.28 -15.32 17.24
CA PRO A 367 -18.31 -14.89 18.19
C PRO A 367 -18.33 -15.69 19.50
N GLU A 368 -18.03 -16.98 19.45
CA GLU A 368 -17.98 -17.87 20.60
C GLU A 368 -16.79 -17.51 21.51
N ASP A 369 -15.63 -17.24 20.91
CA ASP A 369 -14.42 -16.83 21.63
C ASP A 369 -14.64 -15.48 22.32
N LEU A 370 -15.34 -14.56 21.67
CA LEU A 370 -15.65 -13.26 22.23
C LEU A 370 -16.68 -13.34 23.36
N THR A 371 -17.64 -14.25 23.25
CA THR A 371 -18.59 -14.55 24.33
C THR A 371 -17.87 -15.14 25.55
N LEU A 372 -16.92 -16.04 25.31
CA LEU A 372 -16.06 -16.62 26.35
C LEU A 372 -15.20 -15.53 27.02
N ALA A 373 -14.51 -14.71 26.23
CA ALA A 373 -13.71 -13.60 26.71
C ALA A 373 -14.55 -12.57 27.48
N GLY A 374 -15.79 -12.31 27.07
CA GLY A 374 -16.71 -11.41 27.78
C GLY A 374 -17.04 -11.87 29.20
N ARG A 375 -16.99 -13.19 29.47
CA ARG A 375 -17.21 -13.75 30.82
C ARG A 375 -15.96 -13.63 31.70
N HIS A 376 -14.77 -13.81 31.12
CA HIS A 376 -13.51 -13.87 31.88
C HIS A 376 -12.75 -12.53 31.93
N SER A 377 -12.89 -11.70 30.90
CA SER A 377 -12.18 -10.43 30.72
C SER A 377 -13.09 -9.40 30.03
N PRO A 378 -14.17 -8.94 30.72
CA PRO A 378 -15.17 -8.05 30.13
C PRO A 378 -14.58 -6.73 29.61
N LEU A 379 -13.55 -6.18 30.26
CA LEU A 379 -12.87 -4.96 29.81
C LEU A 379 -12.14 -5.16 28.47
N SER A 380 -11.40 -6.26 28.34
CA SER A 380 -10.69 -6.58 27.10
C SER A 380 -11.66 -6.90 25.95
N ALA A 381 -12.76 -7.61 26.25
CA ALA A 381 -13.81 -7.88 25.26
C ALA A 381 -14.49 -6.57 24.80
N PHE A 382 -14.76 -5.65 25.72
CA PHE A 382 -15.29 -4.33 25.41
C PHE A 382 -14.32 -3.50 24.56
N ARG A 383 -13.02 -3.53 24.88
CA ARG A 383 -11.98 -2.87 24.07
C ARG A 383 -11.88 -3.47 22.68
N LEU A 384 -11.92 -4.80 22.52
CA LEU A 384 -11.91 -5.45 21.21
C LEU A 384 -13.12 -5.03 20.37
N HIS A 385 -14.32 -4.95 20.97
CA HIS A 385 -15.48 -4.42 20.26
C HIS A 385 -15.28 -2.97 19.82
N THR A 386 -14.72 -2.13 20.70
CA THR A 386 -14.43 -0.72 20.39
C THR A 386 -13.42 -0.60 19.24
N GLN A 387 -12.39 -1.45 19.20
CA GLN A 387 -11.45 -1.54 18.08
C GLN A 387 -12.11 -1.98 16.78
N ARG A 388 -13.09 -2.91 16.83
CA ARG A 388 -13.90 -3.26 15.64
C ARG A 388 -14.72 -2.08 15.15
N ILE A 389 -15.30 -1.27 16.04
CA ILE A 389 -16.00 -0.04 15.65
C ILE A 389 -15.03 0.93 14.97
N ALA A 390 -13.84 1.15 15.56
CA ALA A 390 -12.82 2.02 14.99
C ALA A 390 -12.39 1.56 13.58
N LEU A 391 -12.08 0.27 13.40
CA LEU A 391 -11.74 -0.31 12.09
C LEU A 391 -12.88 -0.14 11.08
N SER A 392 -14.12 -0.42 11.47
CA SER A 392 -15.30 -0.22 10.61
C SER A 392 -15.47 1.25 10.22
N ASN A 393 -15.25 2.18 11.16
CA ASN A 393 -15.27 3.62 10.88
C ASN A 393 -14.17 4.02 9.87
N HIS A 394 -12.93 3.54 10.04
CA HIS A 394 -11.84 3.78 9.08
C HIS A 394 -12.14 3.23 7.69
N ARG A 395 -12.85 2.09 7.62
CA ARG A 395 -13.27 1.47 6.35
C ARG A 395 -14.53 2.07 5.76
N GLY A 396 -15.25 2.93 6.48
CA GLY A 396 -16.56 3.46 6.06
C GLY A 396 -17.68 2.42 6.09
N ASP A 397 -17.51 1.29 6.79
CA ASP A 397 -18.56 0.27 6.96
C ASP A 397 -19.47 0.63 8.13
N VAL A 398 -20.44 1.47 7.82
CA VAL A 398 -21.45 1.98 8.75
C VAL A 398 -22.27 0.86 9.39
N THR A 399 -22.57 -0.21 8.66
CA THR A 399 -23.40 -1.31 9.16
C THR A 399 -22.63 -2.13 10.18
N ALA A 400 -21.39 -2.51 9.87
CA ALA A 400 -20.54 -3.22 10.82
C ALA A 400 -20.27 -2.38 12.08
N ALA A 401 -19.96 -1.08 11.92
CA ALA A 401 -19.72 -0.18 13.06
C ALA A 401 -20.91 -0.14 14.03
N ARG A 402 -22.14 0.00 13.52
CA ARG A 402 -23.37 -0.05 14.32
C ARG A 402 -23.54 -1.40 15.03
N ASN A 403 -23.38 -2.50 14.30
CA ASN A 403 -23.52 -3.85 14.88
C ASN A 403 -22.52 -4.08 16.02
N TRP A 404 -21.28 -3.61 15.87
CA TRP A 404 -20.27 -3.71 16.93
C TRP A 404 -20.54 -2.76 18.08
N ALA A 405 -21.09 -1.57 17.83
CA ALA A 405 -21.50 -0.63 18.88
C ALA A 405 -22.62 -1.21 19.76
N GLU A 406 -23.62 -1.88 19.17
CA GLU A 406 -24.68 -2.57 19.92
C GLU A 406 -24.13 -3.71 20.80
N LYS A 407 -23.15 -4.47 20.28
CA LYS A 407 -22.48 -5.53 21.06
C LYS A 407 -21.65 -4.95 22.21
N ALA A 408 -20.85 -3.91 21.95
CA ALA A 408 -20.08 -3.20 22.98
C ALA A 408 -21.00 -2.60 24.07
N GLN A 409 -22.16 -2.05 23.70
CA GLN A 409 -23.10 -1.45 24.63
C GLN A 409 -23.55 -2.41 25.73
N LYS A 410 -23.64 -3.72 25.43
CA LYS A 410 -23.99 -4.76 26.43
C LYS A 410 -22.92 -4.91 27.52
N LEU A 411 -21.68 -4.53 27.24
CA LEU A 411 -20.55 -4.57 28.17
C LEU A 411 -20.20 -3.19 28.76
N TYR A 412 -20.92 -2.13 28.39
CA TYR A 412 -20.62 -0.76 28.81
C TYR A 412 -20.69 -0.55 30.33
N ARG A 413 -21.72 -1.07 31.01
CA ARG A 413 -21.85 -0.94 32.48
C ARG A 413 -20.72 -1.62 33.25
N PRO A 414 -20.35 -2.89 32.94
CA PRO A 414 -19.13 -3.49 33.47
C PRO A 414 -17.88 -2.66 33.18
N ALA A 415 -17.74 -2.14 31.94
CA ALA A 415 -16.59 -1.33 31.55
C ALA A 415 -16.45 -0.04 32.33
N LEU A 416 -17.56 0.64 32.61
CA LEU A 416 -17.59 1.91 33.35
C LEU A 416 -17.05 1.77 34.77
N ARG A 417 -17.17 0.58 35.38
CA ARG A 417 -16.62 0.30 36.72
C ARG A 417 -15.10 0.02 36.70
N GLY A 418 -14.54 -0.30 35.54
CA GLY A 418 -13.14 -0.70 35.40
C GLY A 418 -12.26 0.35 34.74
N SER A 419 -12.75 1.05 33.71
CA SER A 419 -11.98 2.07 33.00
C SER A 419 -12.88 3.11 32.35
N LEU A 420 -12.81 4.34 32.85
CA LEU A 420 -13.49 5.50 32.25
C LEU A 420 -12.94 5.81 30.85
N ASP A 421 -11.64 5.59 30.63
CA ASP A 421 -11.00 5.88 29.35
C ASP A 421 -11.53 5.00 28.22
N LEU A 422 -11.70 3.70 28.48
CA LEU A 422 -12.30 2.79 27.51
C LEU A 422 -13.75 3.20 27.19
N CYS A 423 -14.52 3.64 28.18
CA CYS A 423 -15.88 4.15 27.97
C CYS A 423 -15.87 5.42 27.12
N ALA A 424 -14.95 6.35 27.36
CA ALA A 424 -14.78 7.56 26.57
C ALA A 424 -14.41 7.25 25.12
N ASP A 425 -13.44 6.35 24.89
CA ASP A 425 -13.04 5.91 23.55
C ASP A 425 -14.20 5.21 22.82
N PHE A 426 -15.01 4.41 23.52
CA PHE A 426 -16.22 3.81 22.95
C PHE A 426 -17.24 4.87 22.50
N ILE A 427 -17.54 5.85 23.35
CA ILE A 427 -18.49 6.93 22.99
C ILE A 427 -17.93 7.76 21.83
N ASN A 428 -16.64 8.07 21.87
CA ASN A 428 -15.95 8.77 20.79
C ASN A 428 -16.12 8.04 19.44
N ASN A 429 -15.89 6.73 19.41
CA ASN A 429 -16.08 5.91 18.21
C ASN A 429 -17.55 5.84 17.77
N ARG A 430 -18.52 5.86 18.70
CA ARG A 430 -19.95 5.94 18.37
C ARG A 430 -20.32 7.27 17.72
N PHE A 431 -19.76 8.39 18.17
CA PHE A 431 -19.95 9.67 17.48
C PHE A 431 -19.42 9.62 16.06
N VAL A 432 -18.22 9.07 15.84
CA VAL A 432 -17.67 8.91 14.48
C VAL A 432 -18.60 8.04 13.62
N THR A 433 -19.17 6.97 14.17
CA THR A 433 -20.17 6.15 13.45
C THR A 433 -21.41 6.96 13.07
N ARG A 434 -21.92 7.79 13.98
CA ARG A 434 -23.06 8.69 13.71
C ARG A 434 -22.71 9.75 12.66
N HIS A 435 -21.52 10.33 12.71
CA HIS A 435 -21.04 11.27 11.69
C HIS A 435 -20.99 10.59 10.32
N ASN A 436 -20.45 9.37 10.23
CA ASN A 436 -20.43 8.58 9.01
C ASN A 436 -21.85 8.26 8.49
N GLN A 437 -22.86 8.24 9.36
CA GLN A 437 -24.27 8.05 9.02
C GLN A 437 -24.99 9.34 8.61
N TYR A 438 -24.34 10.51 8.69
CA TYR A 438 -25.02 11.81 8.61
C TYR A 438 -26.12 11.96 9.68
N GLN A 439 -25.85 11.48 10.90
CA GLN A 439 -26.73 11.64 12.05
C GLN A 439 -26.10 12.60 13.06
N PHE A 440 -26.49 13.87 12.98
CA PHE A 440 -25.99 14.93 13.85
C PHE A 440 -27.09 15.36 14.81
N ASP A 441 -26.79 15.39 16.09
CA ASP A 441 -27.77 15.74 17.13
C ASP A 441 -27.08 16.58 18.20
N PRO A 442 -27.57 17.79 18.48
CA PRO A 442 -27.00 18.63 19.53
C PRO A 442 -27.31 18.12 20.93
N LEU A 443 -28.28 17.20 21.09
CA LEU A 443 -28.67 16.65 22.38
C LEU A 443 -27.85 15.41 22.72
N PHE A 444 -27.22 15.45 23.89
CA PHE A 444 -26.43 14.35 24.41
C PHE A 444 -27.23 13.46 25.36
N PRO A 445 -27.04 12.13 25.31
CA PRO A 445 -27.59 11.24 26.33
C PRO A 445 -27.06 11.58 27.72
N GLU A 446 -27.88 11.44 28.76
CA GLU A 446 -27.50 11.70 30.16
C GLU A 446 -26.25 10.92 30.60
N ASP A 447 -26.08 9.69 30.10
CA ASP A 447 -24.90 8.86 30.36
C ASP A 447 -23.60 9.51 29.88
N LEU A 448 -23.63 10.27 28.78
CA LEU A 448 -22.47 11.01 28.28
C LEU A 448 -22.19 12.22 29.16
N SER A 449 -23.21 12.99 29.53
CA SER A 449 -23.03 14.15 30.41
C SER A 449 -22.37 13.74 31.73
N ARG A 450 -22.85 12.66 32.37
CA ARG A 450 -22.25 12.13 33.61
C ARG A 450 -20.82 11.64 33.43
N LEU A 451 -20.52 11.00 32.30
CA LEU A 451 -19.15 10.58 31.98
C LEU A 451 -18.24 11.80 31.80
N LEU A 452 -18.69 12.82 31.08
CA LEU A 452 -17.96 14.07 30.89
C LEU A 452 -17.67 14.73 32.24
N ASP A 453 -18.68 14.95 33.08
CA ASP A 453 -18.49 15.56 34.41
C ASP A 453 -17.39 14.84 35.22
N THR A 454 -17.38 13.51 35.16
CA THR A 454 -16.37 12.69 35.84
C THR A 454 -14.98 12.87 35.24
N LEU A 455 -14.86 12.87 33.91
CA LEU A 455 -13.59 13.09 33.21
C LEU A 455 -13.06 14.51 33.42
N GLU A 456 -13.94 15.52 33.41
CA GLU A 456 -13.60 16.92 33.66
C GLU A 456 -13.04 17.09 35.08
N CYS A 457 -13.72 16.55 36.09
CA CYS A 457 -13.22 16.54 37.48
C CYS A 457 -11.85 15.85 37.61
N ARG A 458 -11.64 14.73 36.89
CA ARG A 458 -10.34 14.04 36.84
C ARG A 458 -9.27 14.93 36.23
N HIS A 459 -9.56 15.54 35.09
CA HIS A 459 -8.61 16.42 34.38
C HIS A 459 -8.20 17.61 35.25
N GLU A 460 -9.15 18.25 35.94
CA GLU A 460 -8.84 19.34 36.88
C GLU A 460 -7.92 18.89 38.03
N ALA A 461 -8.14 17.69 38.57
CA ALA A 461 -7.27 17.13 39.61
C ALA A 461 -5.85 16.86 39.08
N VAL A 462 -5.73 16.30 37.87
CA VAL A 462 -4.45 16.01 37.22
C VAL A 462 -3.68 17.29 36.85
N CYS A 463 -4.39 18.31 36.36
CA CYS A 463 -3.84 19.64 36.08
C CYS A 463 -3.28 20.31 37.33
N ARG A 464 -3.96 20.22 38.48
CA ARG A 464 -3.42 20.69 39.77
C ARG A 464 -2.16 19.94 40.20
N GLY A 465 -1.99 18.70 39.75
CA GLY A 465 -0.77 17.91 39.92
C GLY A 465 0.36 18.24 38.93
N GLY A 466 0.16 19.20 38.02
CA GLY A 466 1.18 19.65 37.07
C GLY A 466 1.18 18.95 35.71
N CYS A 467 0.23 18.05 35.44
CA CYS A 467 0.08 17.43 34.12
C CYS A 467 -1.04 18.13 33.34
N PRO A 468 -0.73 18.93 32.30
CA PRO A 468 -1.72 19.74 31.58
C PRO A 468 -2.54 18.93 30.56
N THR A 469 -2.27 17.64 30.39
CA THR A 469 -2.82 16.83 29.30
C THR A 469 -3.76 15.74 29.80
N ASP A 470 -4.91 15.60 29.15
CA ASP A 470 -5.78 14.42 29.20
C ASP A 470 -6.20 14.07 27.77
N PRO A 471 -5.41 13.25 27.04
CA PRO A 471 -5.66 13.00 25.62
C PRO A 471 -6.98 12.27 25.35
N VAL A 472 -7.49 11.51 26.32
CA VAL A 472 -8.77 10.80 26.17
C VAL A 472 -9.93 11.78 26.22
N LEU A 473 -9.96 12.65 27.23
CA LEU A 473 -10.97 13.71 27.34
C LEU A 473 -10.85 14.71 26.17
N ALA A 474 -9.64 15.08 25.79
CA ALA A 474 -9.39 16.00 24.69
C ALA A 474 -9.94 15.46 23.35
N ARG A 475 -9.74 14.17 23.04
CA ARG A 475 -10.34 13.53 21.85
C ARG A 475 -11.86 13.55 21.89
N LEU A 476 -12.46 13.23 23.05
CA LEU A 476 -13.91 13.23 23.21
C LEU A 476 -14.50 14.64 23.01
N TRP A 477 -13.91 15.66 23.63
CA TRP A 477 -14.30 17.06 23.40
C TRP A 477 -14.13 17.49 21.96
N GLY A 478 -13.04 17.09 21.28
CA GLY A 478 -12.83 17.41 19.87
C GLY A 478 -13.91 16.80 18.97
N THR A 479 -14.34 15.58 19.24
CA THR A 479 -15.43 14.93 18.51
C THR A 479 -16.79 15.57 18.81
N ILE A 480 -17.04 15.99 20.06
CA ILE A 480 -18.22 16.77 20.44
C ILE A 480 -18.25 18.12 19.70
N ALA A 481 -17.11 18.81 19.62
CA ALA A 481 -16.97 20.06 18.88
C ALA A 481 -17.33 19.88 17.40
N GLN A 482 -16.86 18.79 16.79
CA GLN A 482 -17.21 18.41 15.42
C GLN A 482 -18.71 18.10 15.27
N ASN A 483 -19.33 17.39 16.22
CA ASN A 483 -20.77 17.12 16.18
C ASN A 483 -21.59 18.41 16.15
N PHE A 484 -21.27 19.38 17.02
CA PHE A 484 -21.93 20.69 16.99
C PHE A 484 -21.70 21.44 15.69
N ALA A 485 -20.48 21.38 15.13
CA ALA A 485 -20.21 22.01 13.84
C ALA A 485 -21.04 21.38 12.70
N PHE A 486 -21.28 20.06 12.74
CA PHE A 486 -22.18 19.39 11.80
C PHE A 486 -23.65 19.81 11.98
N CYS A 487 -24.08 20.16 13.19
CA CYS A 487 -25.43 20.69 13.44
C CYS A 487 -25.64 22.10 12.84
N GLY A 488 -24.57 22.79 12.44
CA GLY A 488 -24.60 24.02 11.67
C GLY A 488 -24.27 25.28 12.49
N PRO A 489 -24.37 26.47 11.86
CA PRO A 489 -23.91 27.74 12.43
C PRO A 489 -24.55 28.13 13.76
N ASP A 490 -25.79 27.72 14.01
CA ASP A 490 -26.50 28.00 15.27
C ASP A 490 -25.81 27.39 16.50
N PHE A 491 -24.91 26.42 16.29
CA PHE A 491 -24.14 25.74 17.33
C PHE A 491 -22.65 26.11 17.34
N LEU A 492 -22.26 27.19 16.64
CA LEU A 492 -20.87 27.63 16.51
C LEU A 492 -20.20 27.89 17.86
N ASP A 493 -20.92 28.49 18.82
CA ASP A 493 -20.39 28.79 20.15
C ASP A 493 -20.06 27.50 20.92
N ALA A 494 -20.94 26.50 20.85
CA ALA A 494 -20.70 25.20 21.45
C ALA A 494 -19.51 24.51 20.80
N SER A 495 -19.43 24.51 19.46
CA SER A 495 -18.29 23.97 18.72
C SER A 495 -16.97 24.64 19.13
N THR A 496 -16.95 25.97 19.18
CA THR A 496 -15.78 26.77 19.58
C THR A 496 -15.36 26.47 21.01
N SER A 497 -16.32 26.39 21.93
CA SER A 497 -16.07 26.10 23.35
C SER A 497 -15.41 24.73 23.53
N TYR A 498 -15.99 23.68 22.93
CA TYR A 498 -15.44 22.32 23.03
C TYR A 498 -14.10 22.15 22.31
N ALA A 499 -13.89 22.81 21.17
CA ALA A 499 -12.59 22.79 20.48
C ALA A 499 -11.49 23.43 21.33
N ARG A 500 -11.80 24.54 22.03
CA ARG A 500 -10.86 25.18 22.97
C ARG A 500 -10.54 24.28 24.16
N LYS A 501 -11.56 23.65 24.76
CA LYS A 501 -11.38 22.64 25.81
C LYS A 501 -10.46 21.50 25.33
N ALA A 502 -10.70 20.97 24.13
CA ALA A 502 -9.87 19.94 23.53
C ALA A 502 -8.41 20.37 23.33
N MET A 503 -8.16 21.53 22.73
CA MET A 503 -6.81 22.08 22.57
C MET A 503 -6.10 22.27 23.91
N ALA A 504 -6.80 22.77 24.92
CA ALA A 504 -6.26 22.94 26.27
C ALA A 504 -5.85 21.59 26.89
N ALA A 505 -6.70 20.56 26.81
CA ALA A 505 -6.38 19.22 27.31
C ALA A 505 -5.39 18.42 26.45
N PHE A 506 -5.03 18.89 25.26
CA PHE A 506 -3.83 18.46 24.53
C PHE A 506 -2.56 19.24 24.93
N GLY A 507 -2.64 20.06 25.99
CA GLY A 507 -1.51 20.84 26.50
C GLY A 507 -1.30 22.18 25.78
N GLY A 508 -2.31 22.68 25.06
CA GLY A 508 -2.27 24.00 24.41
C GLY A 508 -1.18 24.16 23.36
N GLY A 509 -0.70 23.06 22.79
CA GLY A 509 0.43 23.04 21.84
C GLY A 509 1.82 23.07 22.47
N ALA A 510 1.92 23.10 23.80
CA ALA A 510 3.20 23.04 24.52
C ALA A 510 3.77 21.62 24.64
N VAL A 511 2.93 20.59 24.47
CA VAL A 511 3.33 19.17 24.51
C VAL A 511 3.50 18.66 23.08
N PRO A 512 4.74 18.44 22.59
CA PRO A 512 5.00 18.08 21.19
C PRO A 512 4.25 16.84 20.72
N GLU A 513 4.10 15.84 21.60
CA GLU A 513 3.47 14.55 21.31
C GLU A 513 1.99 14.69 20.90
N PHE A 514 1.29 15.73 21.37
CA PHE A 514 -0.14 15.96 21.10
C PHE A 514 -0.40 17.20 20.23
N ARG A 515 0.67 17.84 19.73
CA ARG A 515 0.56 19.01 18.85
C ARG A 515 -0.29 18.72 17.60
N PRO A 516 -0.14 17.58 16.90
CA PRO A 516 -0.95 17.28 15.71
C PRO A 516 -2.46 17.23 16.01
N GLU A 517 -2.85 16.62 17.13
CA GLU A 517 -4.25 16.48 17.57
C GLU A 517 -4.83 17.82 18.02
N SER A 518 -4.01 18.67 18.64
CA SER A 518 -4.38 20.05 18.96
C SER A 518 -4.61 20.87 17.68
N LEU A 519 -3.69 20.79 16.71
CA LEU A 519 -3.82 21.50 15.43
C LEU A 519 -5.03 21.01 14.63
N ARG A 520 -5.40 19.75 14.75
CA ARG A 520 -6.64 19.21 14.14
C ARG A 520 -7.90 19.95 14.59
N GLN A 521 -7.93 20.50 15.81
CA GLN A 521 -9.06 21.33 16.26
C GLN A 521 -9.14 22.65 15.51
N GLN A 522 -8.00 23.23 15.12
CA GLN A 522 -7.97 24.44 14.29
C GLN A 522 -8.54 24.19 12.89
N ASN A 523 -8.27 23.00 12.32
CA ASN A 523 -8.91 22.58 11.07
C ASN A 523 -10.45 22.54 11.21
N TYR A 524 -10.94 21.95 12.29
CA TYR A 524 -12.38 21.92 12.57
C TYR A 524 -12.97 23.33 12.71
N LEU A 525 -12.32 24.21 13.46
CA LEU A 525 -12.79 25.58 13.60
C LEU A 525 -12.75 26.37 12.28
N THR A 526 -11.77 26.10 11.41
CA THR A 526 -11.71 26.67 10.07
C THR A 526 -13.01 26.39 9.31
N TYR A 527 -13.43 25.13 9.23
CA TYR A 527 -14.69 24.77 8.56
C TYR A 527 -15.92 25.32 9.27
N ALA A 528 -15.96 25.30 10.60
CA ALA A 528 -17.10 25.83 11.36
C ALA A 528 -17.31 27.33 11.11
N PHE A 529 -16.23 28.11 11.07
CA PHE A 529 -16.28 29.53 10.76
C PHE A 529 -16.63 29.80 9.31
N LEU A 530 -16.15 29.00 8.35
CA LEU A 530 -16.59 29.10 6.95
C LEU A 530 -18.11 28.85 6.82
N ASP A 531 -18.63 27.82 7.49
CA ASP A 531 -20.06 27.50 7.49
C ASP A 531 -20.93 28.63 8.05
N ALA A 532 -20.39 29.38 9.03
CA ALA A 532 -21.04 30.54 9.65
C ALA A 532 -20.79 31.87 8.92
N GLY A 533 -19.94 31.91 7.89
CA GLY A 533 -19.58 33.14 7.18
C GLY A 533 -18.58 34.04 7.93
N GLU A 534 -17.90 33.54 8.95
CA GLU A 534 -16.92 34.28 9.74
C GLU A 534 -15.49 34.16 9.16
N TYR A 535 -15.30 34.66 7.93
CA TYR A 535 -14.10 34.40 7.13
C TYR A 535 -12.78 34.80 7.79
N SER A 536 -12.71 35.94 8.50
CA SER A 536 -11.48 36.35 9.19
C SER A 536 -11.09 35.40 10.33
N ARG A 537 -12.08 34.81 11.02
CA ARG A 537 -11.82 33.79 12.06
C ARG A 537 -11.43 32.46 11.44
N ALA A 538 -12.04 32.10 10.31
CA ALA A 538 -11.64 30.93 9.54
C ALA A 538 -10.18 31.03 9.06
N GLU A 539 -9.77 32.20 8.56
CA GLU A 539 -8.40 32.47 8.13
C GLU A 539 -7.42 32.30 9.28
N ALA A 540 -7.69 32.92 10.44
CA ALA A 540 -6.83 32.80 11.62
C ALA A 540 -6.64 31.33 12.06
N CYS A 541 -7.71 30.53 12.04
CA CYS A 541 -7.64 29.11 12.33
C CYS A 541 -6.87 28.31 11.26
N LEU A 542 -7.03 28.64 9.98
CA LEU A 542 -6.30 28.00 8.89
C LEU A 542 -4.80 28.29 8.96
N MET A 543 -4.43 29.53 9.24
CA MET A 543 -3.04 29.94 9.46
C MET A 543 -2.43 29.19 10.65
N ALA A 544 -3.17 29.07 11.76
CA ALA A 544 -2.74 28.27 12.89
C ALA A 544 -2.59 26.78 12.54
N PHE A 545 -3.54 26.19 11.81
CA PHE A 545 -3.52 24.79 11.40
C PHE A 545 -2.34 24.46 10.47
N THR A 546 -2.05 25.34 9.51
CA THR A 546 -0.93 25.20 8.56
C THR A 546 0.40 25.70 9.13
N GLU A 547 0.36 26.27 10.34
CA GLU A 547 1.46 26.95 11.00
C GLU A 547 2.13 28.00 10.09
N ALA A 548 1.31 28.69 9.30
CA ALA A 548 1.72 29.72 8.36
C ALA A 548 1.41 31.11 8.93
N ARG A 549 2.23 32.09 8.56
CA ARG A 549 2.05 33.48 8.99
C ARG A 549 1.09 34.25 8.08
N ASP A 550 1.09 33.91 6.79
CA ASP A 550 0.32 34.56 5.74
C ASP A 550 0.17 33.61 4.53
N TRP A 551 -0.53 34.07 3.49
CA TRP A 551 -0.73 33.31 2.25
C TRP A 551 0.56 32.99 1.49
N ARG A 552 1.58 33.86 1.59
CA ARG A 552 2.87 33.63 0.93
C ARG A 552 3.61 32.46 1.59
N ASP A 553 3.58 32.39 2.91
CA ASP A 553 4.14 31.29 3.71
C ASP A 553 3.42 29.97 3.41
N ILE A 554 2.09 29.97 3.25
CA ILE A 554 1.34 28.79 2.78
C ILE A 554 1.88 28.30 1.43
N LEU A 555 2.04 29.18 0.45
CA LEU A 555 2.55 28.80 -0.88
C LEU A 555 4.00 28.32 -0.84
N GLU A 556 4.84 28.88 0.02
CA GLU A 556 6.21 28.39 0.26
C GLU A 556 6.19 26.97 0.85
N LYS A 557 5.37 26.71 1.86
CA LYS A 557 5.19 25.38 2.45
C LYS A 557 4.66 24.36 1.44
N CYS A 558 3.74 24.76 0.55
CA CYS A 558 3.29 23.92 -0.57
C CYS A 558 4.48 23.50 -1.45
N ARG A 559 5.27 24.47 -1.92
CA ARG A 559 6.44 24.22 -2.79
C ARG A 559 7.52 23.39 -2.12
N ALA A 560 7.66 23.52 -0.80
CA ALA A 560 8.60 22.73 -0.01
C ALA A 560 8.07 21.35 0.40
N GLY A 561 6.84 20.97 0.00
CA GLY A 561 6.24 19.68 0.35
C GLY A 561 5.96 19.51 1.85
N ARG A 562 5.76 20.61 2.59
CA ARG A 562 5.54 20.59 4.06
C ARG A 562 4.08 20.46 4.45
N LEU A 563 3.15 20.55 3.50
CA LEU A 563 1.73 20.39 3.72
C LEU A 563 1.28 18.98 3.31
N ASN A 564 0.53 18.32 4.20
CA ASN A 564 -0.16 17.06 3.88
C ASN A 564 -1.53 17.32 3.20
N LEU A 565 -2.19 16.25 2.76
CA LEU A 565 -3.47 16.32 2.04
C LEU A 565 -4.60 17.02 2.83
N TRP A 566 -4.61 16.91 4.16
CA TRP A 566 -5.61 17.58 5.00
C TRP A 566 -5.43 19.10 5.02
N HIS A 567 -4.18 19.58 5.06
CA HIS A 567 -3.90 21.01 4.92
C HIS A 567 -4.36 21.53 3.54
N HIS A 568 -4.05 20.78 2.48
CA HIS A 568 -4.47 21.16 1.13
C HIS A 568 -6.00 21.20 0.98
N ALA A 569 -6.73 20.25 1.58
CA ALA A 569 -8.20 20.26 1.58
C ALA A 569 -8.76 21.48 2.32
N ALA A 570 -8.19 21.86 3.47
CA ALA A 570 -8.59 23.05 4.23
C ALA A 570 -8.31 24.35 3.46
N VAL A 571 -7.11 24.48 2.86
CA VAL A 571 -6.73 25.64 2.02
C VAL A 571 -7.64 25.74 0.80
N ALA A 572 -7.88 24.65 0.08
CA ALA A 572 -8.77 24.64 -1.08
C ALA A 572 -10.21 25.01 -0.68
N ARG A 573 -10.69 24.48 0.45
CA ARG A 573 -12.03 24.83 0.95
C ARG A 573 -12.14 26.31 1.30
N PHE A 574 -11.17 26.86 2.03
CA PHE A 574 -11.14 28.27 2.38
C PHE A 574 -11.17 29.14 1.13
N PHE A 575 -10.29 28.88 0.16
CA PHE A 575 -10.28 29.64 -1.06
C PHE A 575 -11.57 29.49 -1.84
N ALA A 576 -12.18 28.30 -1.93
CA ALA A 576 -13.44 28.10 -2.64
C ALA A 576 -14.64 28.87 -2.05
N ASP A 577 -14.58 29.24 -0.76
CA ASP A 577 -15.64 29.93 -0.03
C ASP A 577 -15.39 31.43 0.18
N THR A 578 -14.22 31.96 -0.21
CA THR A 578 -13.80 33.35 0.06
C THR A 578 -13.31 34.09 -1.19
N ASP A 579 -13.36 35.43 -1.16
CA ASP A 579 -12.96 36.31 -2.27
C ASP A 579 -11.45 36.64 -2.31
N GLU A 580 -10.60 35.73 -1.80
CA GLU A 580 -9.13 35.87 -1.84
C GLU A 580 -8.56 35.54 -3.24
N ASP A 581 -8.91 36.36 -4.24
CA ASP A 581 -8.69 36.07 -5.66
C ASP A 581 -7.20 35.94 -6.04
N GLY A 582 -6.32 36.75 -5.45
CA GLY A 582 -4.89 36.72 -5.76
C GLY A 582 -4.21 35.43 -5.31
N ALA A 583 -4.33 35.11 -4.02
CA ALA A 583 -3.72 33.92 -3.43
C ALA A 583 -4.34 32.62 -3.95
N SER A 584 -5.67 32.59 -4.15
CA SER A 584 -6.36 31.42 -4.69
C SER A 584 -5.93 31.08 -6.11
N LEU A 585 -5.72 32.09 -6.97
CA LEU A 585 -5.25 31.88 -8.34
C LEU A 585 -3.80 31.38 -8.39
N GLU A 586 -2.93 31.90 -7.53
CA GLU A 586 -1.54 31.43 -7.41
C GLU A 586 -1.49 29.97 -6.93
N TYR A 587 -2.28 29.64 -5.91
CA TYR A 587 -2.43 28.28 -5.41
C TYR A 587 -2.94 27.32 -6.51
N LEU A 588 -3.98 27.72 -7.25
CA LEU A 588 -4.54 26.94 -8.35
C LEU A 588 -3.49 26.64 -9.43
N ARG A 589 -2.72 27.65 -9.85
CA ARG A 589 -1.65 27.49 -10.87
C ARG A 589 -0.57 26.53 -10.39
N TRP A 590 -0.17 26.62 -9.13
CA TRP A 590 0.79 25.69 -8.56
C TRP A 590 0.26 24.25 -8.54
N CYS A 591 -0.98 24.03 -8.08
CA CYS A 591 -1.61 22.71 -8.07
C CYS A 591 -1.74 22.10 -9.47
N ALA A 592 -2.08 22.90 -10.48
CA ALA A 592 -2.23 22.43 -11.86
C ALA A 592 -0.94 21.82 -12.43
N GLY A 593 0.23 22.39 -12.08
CA GLY A 593 1.55 21.88 -12.47
C GLY A 593 2.06 20.70 -11.63
N ASN A 594 1.44 20.43 -10.48
CA ASN A 594 1.90 19.43 -9.50
C ASN A 594 0.84 18.35 -9.19
N ASN A 595 -0.13 18.17 -10.10
CA ASN A 595 -1.24 17.22 -9.93
C ASN A 595 -0.81 15.76 -9.57
N PRO A 596 0.34 15.21 -10.05
CA PRO A 596 0.77 13.87 -9.65
C PRO A 596 0.85 13.64 -8.14
N PHE A 597 1.16 14.68 -7.35
CA PHE A 597 1.23 14.61 -5.88
C PHE A 597 -0.13 14.24 -5.23
N PHE A 598 -1.24 14.56 -5.91
CA PHE A 598 -2.60 14.41 -5.40
C PHE A 598 -3.35 13.22 -6.01
N LYS A 599 -2.65 12.31 -6.68
CA LYS A 599 -3.22 11.06 -7.21
C LYS A 599 -3.53 10.01 -6.14
N ASN A 600 -3.25 10.29 -4.87
CA ASN A 600 -3.63 9.34 -3.81
C ASN A 600 -5.17 9.25 -3.74
N ASN A 601 -5.69 8.03 -3.82
CA ASN A 601 -7.12 7.73 -3.81
C ASN A 601 -7.75 7.79 -2.41
N ASP A 602 -7.10 8.48 -1.45
CA ASP A 602 -7.52 8.53 -0.07
C ASP A 602 -8.26 9.83 0.27
N HIS A 603 -9.17 9.74 1.23
CA HIS A 603 -9.84 10.90 1.81
C HIS A 603 -8.81 11.76 2.58
N PRO A 604 -8.80 13.10 2.42
CA PRO A 604 -9.84 13.96 1.84
C PRO A 604 -9.63 14.41 0.39
N GLY A 605 -8.93 13.62 -0.44
CA GLY A 605 -8.59 14.00 -1.82
C GLY A 605 -9.79 14.40 -2.68
N GLN A 606 -10.93 13.76 -2.49
CA GLN A 606 -12.17 14.11 -3.21
C GLN A 606 -12.66 15.52 -2.86
N LEU A 607 -12.59 15.91 -1.58
CA LEU A 607 -13.04 17.24 -1.13
C LEU A 607 -12.10 18.33 -1.63
N TRP A 608 -10.79 18.04 -1.61
CA TRP A 608 -9.80 18.92 -2.23
C TRP A 608 -10.10 19.12 -3.71
N ALA A 609 -10.25 18.04 -4.49
CA ALA A 609 -10.51 18.13 -5.93
C ALA A 609 -11.82 18.87 -6.25
N CYS A 610 -12.88 18.64 -5.48
CA CYS A 610 -14.15 19.38 -5.63
C CYS A 610 -13.94 20.88 -5.42
N ASN A 611 -13.23 21.28 -4.37
CA ASN A 611 -12.95 22.68 -4.09
C ASN A 611 -11.98 23.31 -5.11
N MET A 612 -11.02 22.55 -5.64
CA MET A 612 -10.19 23.01 -6.77
C MET A 612 -11.05 23.31 -8.02
N GLY A 613 -12.04 22.46 -8.30
CA GLY A 613 -13.03 22.71 -9.36
C GLY A 613 -13.80 24.01 -9.16
N ARG A 614 -14.24 24.30 -7.92
CA ARG A 614 -14.92 25.55 -7.57
C ARG A 614 -14.02 26.78 -7.74
N ILE A 615 -12.77 26.72 -7.30
CA ILE A 615 -11.78 27.79 -7.49
C ILE A 615 -11.55 28.03 -9.00
N ALA A 616 -11.33 26.95 -9.76
CA ALA A 616 -11.12 27.03 -11.20
C ALA A 616 -12.32 27.62 -11.95
N ALA A 617 -13.54 27.21 -11.59
CA ALA A 617 -14.77 27.70 -12.21
C ALA A 617 -14.97 29.21 -11.99
N ARG A 618 -14.75 29.70 -10.75
CA ARG A 618 -14.81 31.14 -10.43
C ARG A 618 -13.80 31.95 -11.24
N HIS A 619 -12.57 31.45 -11.36
CA HIS A 619 -11.51 32.06 -12.18
C HIS A 619 -11.68 31.80 -13.69
N ARG A 620 -12.78 31.16 -14.12
CA ARG A 620 -13.10 30.84 -15.52
C ARG A 620 -11.99 30.04 -16.22
N MET A 621 -11.31 29.17 -15.48
CA MET A 621 -10.28 28.29 -16.00
C MET A 621 -10.94 27.12 -16.76
N PRO A 622 -10.45 26.76 -17.96
CA PRO A 622 -11.03 25.67 -18.77
C PRO A 622 -10.95 24.30 -18.10
N ASP A 623 -10.03 24.14 -17.13
CA ASP A 623 -9.77 22.90 -16.40
C ASP A 623 -10.78 22.60 -15.29
N ALA A 624 -11.74 23.48 -14.98
CA ALA A 624 -12.69 23.27 -13.89
C ALA A 624 -13.43 21.91 -13.96
N PRO A 625 -13.96 21.47 -15.13
CA PRO A 625 -14.60 20.16 -15.26
C PRO A 625 -13.66 18.99 -14.94
N ARG A 626 -12.36 19.11 -15.20
CA ARG A 626 -11.38 18.05 -14.92
C ARG A 626 -11.27 17.78 -13.43
N TRP A 627 -11.23 18.84 -12.61
CA TRP A 627 -11.16 18.71 -11.16
C TRP A 627 -12.44 18.11 -10.56
N PHE A 628 -13.60 18.51 -11.06
CA PHE A 628 -14.86 17.89 -10.63
C PHE A 628 -14.95 16.42 -11.03
N ARG A 629 -14.51 16.03 -12.24
CA ARG A 629 -14.43 14.61 -12.63
C ARG A 629 -13.50 13.82 -11.71
N GLN A 630 -12.32 14.36 -11.42
CA GLN A 630 -11.40 13.72 -10.46
C GLN A 630 -12.06 13.53 -9.09
N SER A 631 -12.79 14.52 -8.58
CA SER A 631 -13.56 14.38 -7.34
C SER A 631 -14.64 13.30 -7.45
N LEU A 632 -15.36 13.24 -8.58
CA LEU A 632 -16.41 12.26 -8.83
C LEU A 632 -15.85 10.84 -8.83
N ASP A 633 -14.77 10.60 -9.59
CA ASP A 633 -14.10 9.31 -9.71
C ASP A 633 -13.60 8.82 -8.35
N LEU A 634 -13.03 9.72 -7.54
CA LEU A 634 -12.58 9.41 -6.17
C LEU A 634 -13.73 8.99 -5.25
N CYS A 635 -14.92 9.60 -5.39
CA CYS A 635 -16.11 9.19 -4.63
C CYS A 635 -16.65 7.83 -5.09
N LEU A 636 -16.74 7.62 -6.40
CA LEU A 636 -17.30 6.38 -6.99
C LEU A 636 -16.40 5.17 -6.74
N ALA A 637 -15.07 5.35 -6.76
CA ALA A 637 -14.10 4.30 -6.41
C ALA A 637 -14.29 3.75 -4.99
N LYS A 638 -15.03 4.44 -4.12
CA LYS A 638 -15.30 4.04 -2.73
C LYS A 638 -16.73 3.52 -2.54
N LYS A 639 -17.25 2.69 -3.47
CA LYS A 639 -18.59 2.06 -3.42
C LYS A 639 -18.95 1.38 -2.09
N ASN A 640 -17.95 0.84 -1.38
CA ASN A 640 -18.13 0.20 -0.08
C ASN A 640 -18.13 1.19 1.11
N ARG A 641 -18.01 2.50 0.87
CA ARG A 641 -18.00 3.56 1.88
C ARG A 641 -19.15 4.54 1.61
N PRO A 642 -20.38 4.23 2.06
CA PRO A 642 -21.58 5.02 1.72
C PRO A 642 -21.44 6.52 2.02
N THR A 643 -20.74 6.87 3.11
CA THR A 643 -20.47 8.26 3.51
C THR A 643 -19.73 9.05 2.43
N ILE A 644 -18.66 8.48 1.84
CA ILE A 644 -17.88 9.15 0.79
C ILE A 644 -18.61 9.02 -0.55
N HIS A 645 -19.23 7.87 -0.81
CA HIS A 645 -19.88 7.60 -2.08
C HIS A 645 -21.04 8.59 -2.35
N VAL A 646 -21.83 8.95 -1.33
CA VAL A 646 -22.91 9.95 -1.49
C VAL A 646 -22.37 11.36 -1.78
N MET A 647 -21.11 11.67 -1.43
CA MET A 647 -20.48 12.95 -1.77
C MET A 647 -20.24 13.10 -3.29
N ALA A 648 -20.36 12.04 -4.10
CA ALA A 648 -20.33 12.11 -5.55
C ALA A 648 -21.37 13.10 -6.12
N LEU A 649 -22.47 13.34 -5.39
CA LEU A 649 -23.51 14.28 -5.81
C LEU A 649 -23.02 15.75 -5.83
N LEU A 650 -21.98 16.11 -5.05
CA LEU A 650 -21.39 17.45 -5.05
C LEU A 650 -20.69 17.79 -6.38
N PRO A 651 -19.66 17.06 -6.84
CA PRO A 651 -19.05 17.35 -8.13
C PRO A 651 -20.00 17.08 -9.30
N LEU A 652 -20.95 16.14 -9.16
CA LEU A 652 -21.93 15.85 -10.21
C LEU A 652 -22.86 17.05 -10.47
N SER A 653 -23.32 17.74 -9.42
CA SER A 653 -24.17 18.93 -9.59
C SER A 653 -23.44 20.06 -10.30
N GLU A 654 -22.15 20.24 -10.01
CA GLU A 654 -21.29 21.22 -10.70
C GLU A 654 -21.01 20.83 -12.16
N LEU A 655 -20.72 19.54 -12.43
CA LEU A 655 -20.54 19.06 -13.80
C LEU A 655 -21.80 19.23 -14.65
N ARG A 656 -22.98 19.00 -14.07
CA ARG A 656 -24.27 19.23 -14.72
C ARG A 656 -24.45 20.71 -15.04
N HIS A 657 -24.18 21.60 -14.08
CA HIS A 657 -24.26 23.04 -14.28
C HIS A 657 -23.33 23.54 -15.40
N LEU A 658 -22.11 23.00 -15.47
CA LEU A 658 -21.13 23.30 -16.51
C LEU A 658 -21.41 22.59 -17.86
N ARG A 659 -22.49 21.79 -17.95
CA ARG A 659 -22.81 20.95 -19.13
C ARG A 659 -21.65 20.03 -19.54
N ALA A 660 -20.90 19.55 -18.56
CA ALA A 660 -19.72 18.70 -18.73
C ALA A 660 -19.99 17.21 -18.47
N VAL A 661 -21.26 16.84 -18.34
CA VAL A 661 -21.78 15.46 -18.26
C VAL A 661 -23.04 15.38 -19.12
N ASP A 662 -23.21 14.28 -19.85
CA ASP A 662 -24.40 14.02 -20.66
C ASP A 662 -25.51 13.34 -19.84
N GLU A 663 -26.70 13.22 -20.43
CA GLU A 663 -27.87 12.62 -19.76
C GLU A 663 -27.63 11.15 -19.35
N SER A 664 -26.85 10.40 -20.14
CA SER A 664 -26.56 9.00 -19.87
C SER A 664 -25.65 8.83 -18.66
N GLY A 665 -24.52 9.54 -18.62
CA GLY A 665 -23.58 9.50 -17.51
C GLY A 665 -24.18 10.07 -16.23
N LEU A 666 -25.08 11.05 -16.34
CA LEU A 666 -25.86 11.58 -15.22
C LEU A 666 -26.75 10.49 -14.61
N ALA A 667 -27.57 9.83 -15.44
CA ALA A 667 -28.48 8.78 -14.99
C ALA A 667 -27.74 7.59 -14.38
N GLU A 668 -26.63 7.16 -15.01
CA GLU A 668 -25.78 6.09 -14.50
C GLU A 668 -25.23 6.42 -13.11
N THR A 669 -24.60 7.59 -12.96
CA THR A 669 -24.01 8.02 -11.68
C THR A 669 -25.07 8.10 -10.58
N LEU A 670 -26.24 8.69 -10.86
CA LEU A 670 -27.33 8.80 -9.89
C LEU A 670 -27.86 7.42 -9.47
N SER A 671 -28.00 6.50 -10.42
CA SER A 671 -28.45 5.12 -10.15
C SER A 671 -27.49 4.36 -9.23
N GLU A 672 -26.20 4.70 -9.28
CA GLU A 672 -25.19 4.11 -8.40
C GLU A 672 -25.18 4.75 -7.00
N VAL A 673 -25.35 6.08 -6.93
CA VAL A 673 -25.13 6.85 -5.71
C VAL A 673 -26.35 6.88 -4.79
N ILE A 674 -27.56 7.04 -5.34
CA ILE A 674 -28.80 7.15 -4.54
C ILE A 674 -29.01 5.94 -3.60
N PRO A 675 -28.79 4.68 -4.02
CA PRO A 675 -28.89 3.54 -3.11
C PRO A 675 -27.95 3.60 -1.91
N SER A 676 -26.81 4.29 -2.02
CA SER A 676 -25.89 4.49 -0.89
C SER A 676 -26.46 5.44 0.16
N ALA A 677 -27.24 6.46 -0.25
CA ALA A 677 -27.91 7.37 0.69
C ALA A 677 -28.94 6.64 1.58
N VAL A 678 -29.57 5.58 1.07
CA VAL A 678 -30.51 4.74 1.84
C VAL A 678 -29.84 4.02 3.01
N LYS A 679 -28.53 3.76 2.91
CA LYS A 679 -27.74 3.13 3.99
C LYS A 679 -27.31 4.10 5.09
N LEU A 680 -27.57 5.40 4.91
CA LEU A 680 -27.23 6.49 5.82
C LEU A 680 -28.49 6.93 6.60
N ASN A 681 -28.53 8.17 7.07
CA ASN A 681 -29.69 8.75 7.73
C ASN A 681 -30.79 9.11 6.71
N ALA A 682 -31.91 8.37 6.76
CA ALA A 682 -33.04 8.55 5.86
C ALA A 682 -33.70 9.94 5.99
N ASP A 683 -33.73 10.53 7.19
CA ASP A 683 -34.31 11.86 7.40
C ASP A 683 -33.43 12.95 6.80
N HIS A 684 -32.11 12.83 6.96
CA HIS A 684 -31.13 13.75 6.39
C HIS A 684 -31.20 13.78 4.85
N PHE A 685 -31.29 12.59 4.22
CA PHE A 685 -31.34 12.45 2.77
C PHE A 685 -32.76 12.41 2.18
N ARG A 686 -33.80 12.64 2.99
CA ARG A 686 -35.20 12.70 2.54
C ARG A 686 -35.43 13.64 1.33
N PRO A 687 -34.77 14.82 1.22
CA PRO A 687 -34.92 15.68 0.04
C PRO A 687 -34.52 15.00 -1.28
N LEU A 688 -33.58 14.05 -1.26
CA LEU A 688 -33.15 13.31 -2.46
C LEU A 688 -34.13 12.20 -2.85
N GLN A 689 -34.92 11.70 -1.90
CA GLN A 689 -35.86 10.60 -2.14
C GLN A 689 -37.17 11.10 -2.76
N ASN A 690 -37.52 12.37 -2.53
CA ASN A 690 -38.83 12.93 -2.87
C ASN A 690 -38.81 13.90 -4.06
N ALA A 691 -37.64 14.29 -4.55
CA ALA A 691 -37.48 15.21 -5.68
C ALA A 691 -36.98 14.46 -6.91
N ASP A 692 -37.27 14.99 -8.10
CA ASP A 692 -36.61 14.51 -9.31
C ASP A 692 -35.09 14.78 -9.25
N PRO A 693 -34.27 14.02 -10.00
CA PRO A 693 -32.82 14.13 -9.86
C PRO A 693 -32.24 15.49 -10.28
N GLU A 694 -32.83 16.17 -11.26
CA GLU A 694 -32.37 17.50 -11.70
C GLU A 694 -32.60 18.54 -10.60
N THR A 695 -33.82 18.57 -10.05
CA THR A 695 -34.14 19.43 -8.90
C THR A 695 -33.25 19.12 -7.70
N SER A 696 -32.92 17.85 -7.47
CA SER A 696 -32.03 17.42 -6.38
C SER A 696 -30.61 17.96 -6.56
N LEU A 697 -30.03 17.85 -7.76
CA LEU A 697 -28.68 18.33 -8.03
C LEU A 697 -28.61 19.86 -8.00
N GLU A 698 -29.60 20.56 -8.53
CA GLU A 698 -29.66 22.01 -8.44
C GLU A 698 -29.77 22.49 -6.99
N ASN A 699 -30.59 21.81 -6.17
CA ASN A 699 -30.67 22.09 -4.73
C ASN A 699 -29.33 21.83 -4.01
N ILE A 700 -28.61 20.77 -4.36
CA ILE A 700 -27.27 20.50 -3.81
C ILE A 700 -26.31 21.63 -4.17
N ARG A 701 -26.33 22.09 -5.43
CA ARG A 701 -25.46 23.18 -5.90
C ARG A 701 -25.74 24.50 -5.19
N GLN A 702 -27.02 24.86 -5.05
CA GLN A 702 -27.43 26.12 -4.40
C GLN A 702 -27.26 26.08 -2.87
N HIS A 703 -27.45 24.92 -2.26
CA HIS A 703 -27.47 24.77 -0.80
C HIS A 703 -26.63 23.56 -0.33
N PRO A 704 -25.33 23.49 -0.67
CA PRO A 704 -24.51 22.30 -0.43
C PRO A 704 -24.44 21.96 1.06
N ARG A 705 -24.47 22.98 1.93
CA ARG A 705 -24.44 22.83 3.39
C ARG A 705 -25.60 22.03 3.98
N ARG A 706 -26.74 21.97 3.29
CA ARG A 706 -27.93 21.25 3.79
C ARG A 706 -27.70 19.74 3.81
N LEU A 707 -27.08 19.20 2.77
CA LEU A 707 -26.82 17.77 2.64
C LEU A 707 -25.38 17.40 2.99
N PHE A 708 -24.44 18.32 2.79
CA PHE A 708 -23.02 18.14 3.03
C PHE A 708 -22.47 19.21 4.00
N PRO A 709 -22.84 19.15 5.29
CA PRO A 709 -22.40 20.12 6.29
C PRO A 709 -20.90 20.01 6.60
N PHE A 710 -20.30 21.09 7.11
CA PHE A 710 -18.97 21.07 7.73
C PHE A 710 -17.88 20.44 6.86
N THR A 711 -17.18 19.41 7.36
CA THR A 711 -16.06 18.72 6.70
C THR A 711 -16.46 17.86 5.49
N TYR A 712 -17.73 17.86 5.08
CA TYR A 712 -18.21 17.04 3.96
C TYR A 712 -18.28 17.77 2.62
N ARG A 713 -17.69 18.95 2.51
CA ARG A 713 -17.68 19.74 1.30
C ARG A 713 -16.39 20.52 1.12
#